data_AF-A0A167D8Y3-F1
#
_entry.id   AF-A0A167D8Y3-F1
#
_cell.length_a   1.000
_cell.length_b   1.000
_cell.length_c   1.000
_cell.angle_alpha   90.00
_cell.angle_beta   90.00
_cell.angle_gamma   90.00
#
_symmetry.space_group_name_H-M   'P 1'
#
loop_
_entity.id
_entity.type
_entity.pdbx_description
1 polymer ?
#
loop_
_entity_poly.entity_id
_entity_poly.type
_entity_poly.pdbx_seq_one_letter_code
_entity_poly.pdbx_strand_id
1 'polypeptide(L)'
;MTLSQSALADCSVVASLLSIISYEERTGNAILSNNIHPKYSAYGKYIVKLYFNGTPRRVIIDDYLPVSADGEALFVHSRVTGSKMATPQWPALIEKAYMKVMGGYDFQGSHSASDTFAFTGWVPEYILLRDYFQDAHTSLDDLWDRLYKGWNAQDLLICVGSGKLSPQESRSLGIVSLHDYAVLDIRESETGEKQLLVRNPWEVGSVVVSDETNSHTTTAETTVLGTQFWMSFRTICSRFESLYLNWNMSSYSQSTPEHFIYNTQAFKEVLNEPPVNSLLYNPQYSLTNNSAEPLTVVLHLARHLGPSLAAEGQEPCFLSMAVCKSNHRMAIADESKLIVKCPARNTSYCSLQFTVPPRSTYVAIVRYDTGRSSTHGEKMTLKAYTSGNIPIVLRKAPDEYPYKSEASGQWTKLQSGGNWALKSYCDNPQFKLTIGPKKGTGPQTTKLYLESDTSQPINATVLWGRGKYMQIVSEKDVIKSSGKYRTGVCGVEMTDLDQGEYTVILSTYEQGTLANFVLHATGNSVVSLRKLIPEKAGLFTRSISVKWNGSSQTQTLVSVPRKSKVLIELSLDADSECTPSSVTPDKSASPSSYRPHIRLGVYDQYAGIPLADTGDFENQPRPLVLTTNFEGDRVYLVTVERMECGNGKFNLQFHSEVPVSVTQ
;
A
#
# COMPACT_ATOMS: atom_id res chain seq x y z
N MET A 1 -1.47 -16.60 -42.37
CA MET A 1 -1.96 -15.30 -42.90
C MET A 1 -0.98 -14.21 -42.48
N THR A 2 -0.60 -13.28 -43.36
CA THR A 2 0.40 -12.25 -43.07
C THR A 2 -0.27 -10.90 -42.81
N LEU A 3 -0.47 -10.54 -41.54
CA LEU A 3 -0.96 -9.21 -41.17
C LEU A 3 0.19 -8.23 -40.95
N SER A 4 -0.11 -6.95 -41.15
CA SER A 4 0.79 -5.85 -40.88
C SER A 4 0.07 -4.66 -40.25
N GLN A 5 0.82 -3.92 -39.45
CA GLN A 5 0.43 -2.66 -38.84
C GLN A 5 0.40 -1.54 -39.88
N SER A 6 -0.58 -0.64 -39.72
CA SER A 6 -0.68 0.60 -40.50
C SER A 6 0.08 1.75 -39.83
N ALA A 7 -0.30 3.02 -40.10
CA ALA A 7 0.33 4.20 -39.52
C ALA A 7 -0.05 4.48 -38.04
N LEU A 8 -0.92 3.66 -37.43
CA LEU A 8 -1.35 3.81 -36.04
C LEU A 8 -0.35 3.21 -35.05
N ALA A 9 -0.38 3.64 -33.79
CA ALA A 9 0.48 3.15 -32.71
C ALA A 9 -0.12 1.91 -31.99
N ASP A 10 -0.50 0.89 -32.74
CA ASP A 10 -1.22 -0.32 -32.27
C ASP A 10 -0.42 -1.63 -32.46
N CYS A 11 0.91 -1.55 -32.38
CA CYS A 11 1.79 -2.71 -32.62
C CYS A 11 1.48 -3.91 -31.74
N SER A 12 1.11 -3.67 -30.48
CA SER A 12 0.69 -4.68 -29.50
C SER A 12 -0.58 -5.42 -29.94
N VAL A 13 -1.53 -4.72 -30.55
CA VAL A 13 -2.76 -5.29 -31.10
C VAL A 13 -2.43 -6.21 -32.28
N VAL A 14 -1.62 -5.72 -33.22
CA VAL A 14 -1.23 -6.52 -34.40
C VAL A 14 -0.36 -7.72 -34.02
N ALA A 15 0.56 -7.57 -33.07
CA ALA A 15 1.35 -8.68 -32.53
C ALA A 15 0.45 -9.75 -31.89
N SER A 16 -0.56 -9.33 -31.12
CA SER A 16 -1.57 -10.22 -30.54
C SER A 16 -2.35 -10.98 -31.61
N LEU A 17 -2.84 -10.28 -32.64
CA LEU A 17 -3.55 -10.90 -33.76
C LEU A 17 -2.67 -11.93 -34.49
N LEU A 18 -1.41 -11.59 -34.78
CA LEU A 18 -0.46 -12.51 -35.42
C LEU A 18 -0.19 -13.76 -34.57
N SER A 19 0.02 -13.60 -33.26
CA SER A 19 0.23 -14.72 -32.34
C SER A 19 -0.99 -15.64 -32.29
N ILE A 20 -2.20 -15.08 -32.17
CA ILE A 20 -3.45 -15.84 -32.14
C ILE A 20 -3.70 -16.55 -33.48
N ILE A 21 -3.55 -15.86 -34.61
CA ILE A 21 -3.77 -16.45 -35.93
C ILE A 21 -2.79 -17.60 -36.18
N SER A 22 -1.52 -17.43 -35.82
CA SER A 22 -0.54 -18.51 -35.92
C SER A 22 -0.94 -19.73 -35.07
N TYR A 23 -1.47 -19.51 -33.87
CA TYR A 23 -2.04 -20.58 -33.06
C TYR A 23 -3.22 -21.26 -33.75
N GLU A 24 -4.19 -20.52 -34.28
CA GLU A 24 -5.35 -21.10 -34.98
C GLU A 24 -4.92 -21.91 -36.21
N GLU A 25 -3.93 -21.44 -36.96
CA GLU A 25 -3.39 -22.11 -38.15
C GLU A 25 -2.64 -23.40 -37.78
N ARG A 26 -1.86 -23.41 -36.70
CA ARG A 26 -1.09 -24.58 -36.26
C ARG A 26 -1.96 -25.65 -35.58
N THR A 27 -2.98 -25.25 -34.83
CA THR A 27 -3.77 -26.16 -33.99
C THR A 27 -5.13 -26.51 -34.59
N GLY A 28 -5.63 -25.71 -35.53
CA GLY A 28 -7.00 -25.79 -36.04
C GLY A 28 -8.06 -25.29 -35.03
N ASN A 29 -7.65 -24.83 -33.84
CA ASN A 29 -8.57 -24.36 -32.80
C ASN A 29 -8.83 -22.85 -32.96
N ALA A 30 -10.00 -22.51 -33.50
CA ALA A 30 -10.41 -21.12 -33.72
C ALA A 30 -10.90 -20.44 -32.43
N ILE A 31 -10.06 -19.58 -31.86
CA ILE A 31 -10.31 -18.80 -30.64
C ILE A 31 -10.95 -17.45 -30.97
N LEU A 32 -10.26 -16.66 -31.79
CA LEU A 32 -10.61 -15.28 -32.09
C LEU A 32 -11.42 -15.17 -33.37
N SER A 33 -11.13 -15.97 -34.40
CA SER A 33 -11.92 -15.94 -35.63
C SER A 33 -13.38 -16.31 -35.35
N ASN A 34 -13.65 -17.15 -34.35
CA ASN A 34 -15.01 -17.50 -33.89
C ASN A 34 -15.67 -16.44 -32.98
N ASN A 35 -14.94 -15.41 -32.55
CA ASN A 35 -15.50 -14.35 -31.72
C ASN A 35 -16.24 -13.27 -32.53
N ILE A 36 -16.31 -13.36 -33.86
CA ILE A 36 -17.03 -12.42 -34.73
C ILE A 36 -18.19 -13.11 -35.47
N HIS A 37 -19.38 -12.49 -35.39
CA HIS A 37 -20.61 -12.98 -36.02
C HIS A 37 -21.43 -11.85 -36.67
N PRO A 38 -22.06 -12.09 -37.84
CA PRO A 38 -21.85 -13.24 -38.71
C PRO A 38 -20.43 -13.21 -39.33
N LYS A 39 -19.98 -14.30 -39.95
CA LYS A 39 -18.69 -14.31 -40.68
C LYS A 39 -18.73 -13.41 -41.91
N TYR A 40 -19.91 -13.24 -42.50
CA TYR A 40 -20.20 -12.30 -43.58
C TYR A 40 -21.58 -11.69 -43.32
N SER A 41 -21.69 -10.36 -43.38
CA SER A 41 -22.94 -9.64 -43.17
C SER A 41 -23.38 -8.94 -44.45
N ALA A 42 -24.57 -9.27 -44.95
CA ALA A 42 -25.20 -8.56 -46.07
C ALA A 42 -25.57 -7.10 -45.73
N TYR A 43 -25.73 -6.77 -44.45
CA TYR A 43 -26.12 -5.45 -43.96
C TYR A 43 -24.96 -4.68 -43.32
N GLY A 44 -23.72 -5.15 -43.48
CA GLY A 44 -22.53 -4.53 -42.89
C GLY A 44 -22.46 -4.48 -41.36
N LYS A 45 -23.29 -5.24 -40.62
CA LYS A 45 -23.33 -5.23 -39.15
C LYS A 45 -22.72 -6.49 -38.56
N TYR A 46 -21.83 -6.32 -37.59
CA TYR A 46 -21.10 -7.39 -36.91
C TYR A 46 -21.20 -7.28 -35.39
N ILE A 47 -21.09 -8.41 -34.71
CA ILE A 47 -20.99 -8.53 -33.27
C ILE A 47 -19.69 -9.27 -32.96
N VAL A 48 -18.81 -8.60 -32.21
CA VAL A 48 -17.54 -9.16 -31.75
C VAL A 48 -17.64 -9.45 -30.24
N LYS A 49 -17.21 -10.63 -29.82
CA LYS A 49 -17.08 -11.02 -28.42
C LYS A 49 -15.69 -10.64 -27.93
N LEU A 50 -15.60 -9.72 -26.96
CA LEU A 50 -14.35 -9.31 -26.32
C LEU A 50 -14.45 -9.51 -24.80
N TYR A 51 -13.33 -9.72 -24.12
CA TYR A 51 -13.25 -9.87 -22.68
C TYR A 51 -12.83 -8.56 -22.03
N PHE A 52 -13.72 -7.92 -21.27
CA PHE A 52 -13.38 -6.73 -20.49
C PHE A 52 -14.35 -6.56 -19.32
N ASN A 53 -13.94 -5.81 -18.30
CA ASN A 53 -14.71 -5.62 -17.06
C ASN A 53 -15.09 -6.95 -16.38
N GLY A 54 -14.15 -7.90 -16.40
CA GLY A 54 -14.25 -9.19 -15.70
C GLY A 54 -15.09 -10.26 -16.37
N THR A 55 -15.62 -10.05 -17.57
CA THR A 55 -16.49 -11.04 -18.25
C THR A 55 -16.49 -10.84 -19.77
N PRO A 56 -16.85 -11.84 -20.59
CA PRO A 56 -17.09 -11.64 -22.01
C PRO A 56 -18.25 -10.67 -22.27
N ARG A 57 -18.10 -9.81 -23.28
CA ARG A 57 -19.03 -8.76 -23.68
C ARG A 57 -19.22 -8.78 -25.20
N ARG A 58 -20.39 -8.32 -25.65
CA ARG A 58 -20.72 -8.17 -27.08
C ARG A 58 -20.46 -6.73 -27.50
N VAL A 59 -19.71 -6.54 -28.57
CA VAL A 59 -19.40 -5.25 -29.16
C VAL A 59 -19.98 -5.21 -30.57
N ILE A 60 -20.92 -4.30 -30.79
CA ILE A 60 -21.60 -4.16 -32.08
C ILE A 60 -20.86 -3.10 -32.90
N ILE A 61 -20.51 -3.44 -34.13
CA ILE A 61 -19.85 -2.54 -35.09
C ILE A 61 -20.50 -2.66 -36.47
N ASP A 62 -20.36 -1.63 -37.28
CA ASP A 62 -20.52 -1.70 -38.73
C ASP A 62 -19.19 -2.05 -39.42
N ASP A 63 -19.15 -2.12 -40.75
CA ASP A 63 -17.98 -2.47 -41.57
C ASP A 63 -17.26 -1.29 -42.23
N TYR A 64 -17.59 -0.05 -41.88
CA TYR A 64 -16.83 1.11 -42.32
C TYR A 64 -15.46 1.15 -41.61
N LEU A 65 -14.38 0.97 -42.36
CA LEU A 65 -13.01 1.01 -41.83
C LEU A 65 -12.33 2.33 -42.19
N PRO A 66 -11.48 2.88 -41.31
CA PRO A 66 -10.82 4.16 -41.54
C PRO A 66 -9.77 4.06 -42.65
N VAL A 67 -9.78 5.04 -43.55
CA VAL A 67 -8.76 5.19 -44.60
C VAL A 67 -8.23 6.62 -44.58
N SER A 68 -6.98 6.81 -45.02
CA SER A 68 -6.39 8.13 -45.19
C SER A 68 -7.09 8.90 -46.33
N ALA A 69 -6.79 10.19 -46.44
CA ALA A 69 -7.25 11.00 -47.58
C ALA A 69 -6.79 10.44 -48.93
N ASP A 70 -5.66 9.75 -48.95
CA ASP A 70 -5.09 9.10 -50.13
C ASP A 70 -5.64 7.69 -50.38
N GLY A 71 -6.56 7.22 -49.52
CA GLY A 71 -7.18 5.89 -49.62
C GLY A 71 -6.34 4.75 -49.04
N GLU A 72 -5.26 5.05 -48.32
CA GLU A 72 -4.44 4.06 -47.63
C GLU A 72 -5.17 3.58 -46.36
N ALA A 73 -5.06 2.28 -46.05
CA ALA A 73 -5.71 1.70 -44.89
C ALA A 73 -5.07 2.20 -43.58
N LEU A 74 -5.91 2.61 -42.63
CA LEU A 74 -5.52 3.00 -41.26
C LEU A 74 -5.92 1.92 -40.24
N PHE A 75 -5.91 0.67 -40.68
CA PHE A 75 -6.29 -0.52 -39.91
C PHE A 75 -5.39 -1.68 -40.32
N VAL A 76 -5.37 -2.74 -39.52
CA VAL A 76 -4.60 -3.95 -39.79
C VAL A 76 -4.99 -4.59 -41.13
N HIS A 77 -4.01 -4.83 -42.00
CA HIS A 77 -4.24 -5.40 -43.33
C HIS A 77 -3.19 -6.44 -43.72
N SER A 78 -3.50 -7.27 -44.73
CA SER A 78 -2.56 -8.24 -45.31
C SER A 78 -2.03 -7.76 -46.65
N ARG A 79 -0.70 -7.74 -46.79
CA ARG A 79 -0.01 -7.34 -48.02
C ARG A 79 0.30 -8.58 -48.87
N VAL A 80 -0.70 -9.20 -49.47
CA VAL A 80 -0.45 -10.14 -50.59
C VAL A 80 -0.25 -9.29 -51.84
N THR A 81 1.01 -9.12 -52.24
CA THR A 81 1.41 -8.42 -53.47
C THR A 81 0.73 -9.07 -54.68
N GLY A 82 -0.12 -8.29 -55.37
CA GLY A 82 -0.70 -8.68 -56.66
C GLY A 82 -2.23 -8.85 -56.70
N SER A 83 -2.94 -8.82 -55.58
CA SER A 83 -4.41 -8.73 -55.60
C SER A 83 -4.93 -7.82 -54.49
N LYS A 84 -5.61 -6.73 -54.86
CA LYS A 84 -6.26 -5.77 -53.94
C LYS A 84 -7.44 -6.38 -53.13
N MET A 85 -7.54 -7.71 -52.97
CA MET A 85 -8.76 -8.37 -52.48
C MET A 85 -8.58 -9.64 -51.62
N ALA A 86 -7.43 -9.89 -51.00
CA ALA A 86 -7.22 -11.14 -50.25
C ALA A 86 -6.90 -11.00 -48.74
N THR A 87 -7.16 -9.84 -48.11
CA THR A 87 -7.21 -9.82 -46.63
C THR A 87 -8.62 -10.24 -46.21
N PRO A 88 -8.79 -11.32 -45.44
CA PRO A 88 -10.10 -11.59 -44.86
C PRO A 88 -10.48 -10.40 -43.98
N GLN A 89 -11.72 -9.92 -44.08
CA GLN A 89 -12.14 -8.66 -43.45
C GLN A 89 -12.16 -8.73 -41.91
N TRP A 90 -12.21 -9.94 -41.35
CA TRP A 90 -12.47 -10.14 -39.92
C TRP A 90 -11.39 -9.59 -38.96
N PRO A 91 -10.06 -9.64 -39.23
CA PRO A 91 -9.08 -9.07 -38.32
C PRO A 91 -9.23 -7.56 -38.17
N ALA A 92 -9.48 -6.85 -39.28
CA ALA A 92 -9.75 -5.41 -39.28
C ALA A 92 -11.05 -5.06 -38.51
N LEU A 93 -12.09 -5.89 -38.65
CA LEU A 93 -13.32 -5.73 -37.87
C LEU A 93 -13.11 -5.98 -36.38
N ILE A 94 -12.26 -6.94 -36.01
CA ILE A 94 -11.94 -7.20 -34.59
C ILE A 94 -11.11 -6.06 -34.00
N GLU A 95 -10.11 -5.56 -34.73
CA GLU A 95 -9.37 -4.36 -34.35
C GLU A 95 -10.34 -3.18 -34.13
N LYS A 96 -11.25 -2.92 -35.08
CA LYS A 96 -12.27 -1.87 -34.93
C LYS A 96 -13.13 -2.05 -33.68
N ALA A 97 -13.59 -3.27 -33.39
CA ALA A 97 -14.35 -3.55 -32.18
C ALA A 97 -13.54 -3.26 -30.91
N TYR A 98 -12.25 -3.57 -30.92
CA TYR A 98 -11.35 -3.28 -29.82
C TYR A 98 -11.12 -1.78 -29.66
N MET A 99 -10.83 -1.06 -30.75
CA MET A 99 -10.67 0.40 -30.74
C MET A 99 -11.91 1.11 -30.22
N LYS A 100 -13.12 0.64 -30.60
CA LYS A 100 -14.37 1.13 -30.04
C LYS A 100 -14.46 0.98 -28.51
N VAL A 101 -13.94 -0.12 -27.96
CA VAL A 101 -13.90 -0.35 -26.51
C VAL A 101 -12.85 0.53 -25.83
N MET A 102 -11.73 0.81 -26.51
CA MET A 102 -10.63 1.62 -26.00
C MET A 102 -10.84 3.13 -26.14
N GLY A 103 -11.94 3.57 -26.77
CA GLY A 103 -12.31 4.98 -26.89
C GLY A 103 -12.12 5.59 -28.29
N GLY A 104 -11.62 4.82 -29.26
CA GLY A 104 -11.42 5.24 -30.64
C GLY A 104 -10.08 4.76 -31.21
N TYR A 105 -9.78 5.22 -32.42
CA TYR A 105 -8.52 4.95 -33.12
C TYR A 105 -7.36 5.88 -32.69
N ASP A 106 -7.64 6.89 -31.86
CA ASP A 106 -6.62 7.67 -31.15
C ASP A 106 -6.07 6.87 -29.96
N PHE A 107 -5.45 5.74 -30.29
CA PHE A 107 -4.97 4.74 -29.36
C PHE A 107 -3.49 4.97 -29.06
N GLN A 108 -3.16 5.22 -27.79
CA GLN A 108 -1.81 5.57 -27.35
C GLN A 108 -0.86 4.37 -27.18
N GLY A 109 -1.25 3.20 -27.69
CA GLY A 109 -0.53 1.94 -27.48
C GLY A 109 -0.92 1.22 -26.19
N SER A 110 -0.50 -0.03 -26.07
CA SER A 110 -0.77 -0.91 -24.93
C SER A 110 0.29 -2.02 -24.85
N HIS A 111 0.05 -3.02 -24.00
CA HIS A 111 0.84 -4.25 -23.95
C HIS A 111 0.08 -5.41 -24.59
N SER A 112 0.73 -6.19 -25.45
CA SER A 112 0.11 -7.30 -26.18
C SER A 112 -0.56 -8.35 -25.27
N ALA A 113 -0.06 -8.58 -24.05
CA ALA A 113 -0.74 -9.47 -23.11
C ALA A 113 -2.14 -8.96 -22.69
N SER A 114 -2.33 -7.64 -22.57
CA SER A 114 -3.64 -7.02 -22.30
C SER A 114 -4.59 -7.19 -23.48
N ASP A 115 -4.09 -6.95 -24.69
CA ASP A 115 -4.89 -7.03 -25.91
C ASP A 115 -5.29 -8.49 -26.19
N THR A 116 -4.33 -9.42 -26.10
CA THR A 116 -4.57 -10.86 -26.23
C THR A 116 -5.59 -11.34 -25.19
N PHE A 117 -5.54 -10.84 -23.94
CA PHE A 117 -6.55 -11.14 -22.94
C PHE A 117 -7.93 -10.62 -23.35
N ALA A 118 -8.03 -9.41 -23.90
CA ALA A 118 -9.29 -8.87 -24.41
C ALA A 118 -9.85 -9.68 -25.58
N PHE A 119 -8.98 -10.22 -26.44
CA PHE A 119 -9.38 -11.03 -27.59
C PHE A 119 -9.80 -12.45 -27.22
N THR A 120 -9.13 -13.08 -26.25
CA THR A 120 -9.22 -14.52 -26.00
C THR A 120 -9.81 -14.88 -24.64
N GLY A 121 -9.69 -14.00 -23.65
CA GLY A 121 -9.93 -14.29 -22.24
C GLY A 121 -8.82 -15.13 -21.57
N TRP A 122 -7.71 -15.40 -22.25
CA TRP A 122 -6.58 -16.17 -21.72
C TRP A 122 -5.75 -15.34 -20.74
N VAL A 123 -5.50 -15.90 -19.55
CA VAL A 123 -4.98 -15.16 -18.40
C VAL A 123 -3.61 -14.57 -18.73
N PRO A 124 -3.46 -13.24 -18.67
CA PRO A 124 -2.21 -12.58 -19.04
C PRO A 124 -1.19 -12.66 -17.91
N GLU A 125 0.07 -12.74 -18.30
CA GLU A 125 1.24 -12.64 -17.43
C GLU A 125 2.31 -11.81 -18.13
N TYR A 126 2.89 -10.89 -17.37
CA TYR A 126 3.96 -10.02 -17.83
C TYR A 126 5.23 -10.40 -17.08
N ILE A 127 6.32 -10.64 -17.80
CA ILE A 127 7.63 -10.93 -17.23
C ILE A 127 8.59 -9.85 -17.69
N LEU A 128 9.08 -9.03 -16.76
CA LEU A 128 10.20 -8.12 -17.00
C LEU A 128 11.48 -8.95 -16.90
N LEU A 129 12.16 -9.17 -18.02
CA LEU A 129 13.26 -10.14 -18.11
C LEU A 129 14.42 -9.78 -17.17
N ARG A 130 14.72 -8.48 -17.05
CA ARG A 130 15.78 -7.99 -16.13
C ARG A 130 15.49 -8.31 -14.67
N ASP A 131 14.24 -8.13 -14.23
CA ASP A 131 13.85 -8.41 -12.85
C ASP A 131 13.74 -9.90 -12.60
N TYR A 132 13.25 -10.64 -13.60
CA TYR A 132 13.06 -12.08 -13.50
C TYR A 132 14.38 -12.79 -13.18
N PHE A 133 15.47 -12.47 -13.89
CA PHE A 133 16.78 -13.09 -13.69
C PHE A 133 17.62 -12.49 -12.56
N GLN A 134 17.12 -11.48 -11.83
CA GLN A 134 17.74 -11.02 -10.58
C GLN A 134 17.35 -11.89 -9.39
N ASP A 135 16.26 -12.67 -9.50
CA ASP A 135 15.87 -13.64 -8.48
C ASP A 135 16.78 -14.86 -8.54
N ALA A 136 17.44 -15.18 -7.43
CA ALA A 136 18.36 -16.32 -7.32
C ALA A 136 17.67 -17.69 -7.52
N HIS A 137 16.34 -17.74 -7.50
CA HIS A 137 15.55 -18.95 -7.70
C HIS A 137 15.00 -19.12 -9.12
N THR A 138 15.36 -18.24 -10.06
CA THR A 138 14.97 -18.37 -11.45
C THR A 138 16.18 -18.67 -12.34
N SER A 139 15.96 -19.44 -13.40
CA SER A 139 16.98 -19.66 -14.42
C SER A 139 16.39 -19.53 -15.83
N LEU A 140 17.29 -19.38 -16.80
CA LEU A 140 16.91 -19.33 -18.21
C LEU A 140 16.31 -20.66 -18.68
N ASP A 141 16.81 -21.78 -18.16
CA ASP A 141 16.30 -23.10 -18.49
C ASP A 141 14.92 -23.35 -17.88
N ASP A 142 14.69 -22.97 -16.61
CA ASP A 142 13.36 -23.11 -15.99
C ASP A 142 12.30 -22.29 -16.72
N LEU A 143 12.65 -21.07 -17.15
CA LEU A 143 11.74 -20.24 -17.94
C LEU A 143 11.46 -20.88 -19.30
N TRP A 144 12.49 -21.36 -20.00
CA TRP A 144 12.31 -22.06 -21.27
C TRP A 144 11.40 -23.27 -21.12
N ASP A 145 11.70 -24.15 -20.17
CA ASP A 145 10.95 -25.39 -19.95
C ASP A 145 9.47 -25.08 -19.66
N ARG A 146 9.20 -24.01 -18.92
CA ARG A 146 7.83 -23.54 -18.67
C ARG A 146 7.14 -23.08 -19.96
N LEU A 147 7.82 -22.26 -20.77
CA LEU A 147 7.28 -21.76 -22.04
C LEU A 147 7.06 -22.91 -23.04
N TYR A 148 8.05 -23.77 -23.20
CA TYR A 148 8.02 -24.91 -24.12
C TYR A 148 6.94 -25.91 -23.74
N LYS A 149 6.80 -26.23 -22.45
CA LYS A 149 5.70 -27.06 -21.94
C LYS A 149 4.33 -26.46 -22.24
N GLY A 150 4.14 -25.16 -21.95
CA GLY A 150 2.89 -24.46 -22.21
C GLY A 150 2.53 -24.40 -23.71
N TRP A 151 3.53 -24.15 -24.54
CA TRP A 151 3.40 -24.10 -26.00
C TRP A 151 3.00 -25.45 -26.57
N ASN A 152 3.69 -26.53 -26.18
CA ASN A 152 3.40 -27.89 -26.65
C ASN A 152 2.04 -28.40 -26.15
N ALA A 153 1.59 -27.94 -24.98
CA ALA A 153 0.25 -28.20 -24.46
C ALA A 153 -0.85 -27.39 -25.18
N GLN A 154 -0.49 -26.48 -26.10
CA GLN A 154 -1.41 -25.58 -26.80
C GLN A 154 -2.18 -24.65 -25.86
N ASP A 155 -1.58 -24.31 -24.71
CA ASP A 155 -2.18 -23.51 -23.65
C ASP A 155 -1.48 -22.15 -23.47
N LEU A 156 -0.60 -21.77 -24.41
CA LEU A 156 0.22 -20.56 -24.30
C LEU A 156 0.30 -19.79 -25.62
N LEU A 157 0.05 -18.48 -25.54
CA LEU A 157 0.39 -17.50 -26.56
C LEU A 157 1.52 -16.60 -26.05
N ILE A 158 2.43 -16.21 -26.94
CA ILE A 158 3.63 -15.44 -26.58
C ILE A 158 3.79 -14.25 -27.53
N CYS A 159 4.09 -13.09 -26.93
CA CYS A 159 4.66 -11.91 -27.58
C CYS A 159 5.88 -11.43 -26.79
N VAL A 160 6.75 -10.64 -27.41
CA VAL A 160 7.93 -10.04 -26.77
C VAL A 160 7.95 -8.53 -26.99
N GLY A 161 8.36 -7.78 -25.97
CA GLY A 161 8.39 -6.31 -25.99
C GLY A 161 9.82 -5.79 -25.92
N SER A 162 10.17 -4.91 -26.84
CA SER A 162 11.42 -4.15 -26.75
C SER A 162 11.25 -2.96 -25.81
N GLY A 163 12.29 -2.67 -25.03
CA GLY A 163 12.31 -1.49 -24.19
C GLY A 163 12.70 -0.24 -24.96
N LYS A 164 13.06 0.80 -24.21
CA LYS A 164 13.63 2.01 -24.78
C LYS A 164 15.05 1.72 -25.29
N LEU A 165 15.24 1.76 -26.59
CA LEU A 165 16.52 1.58 -27.27
C LEU A 165 16.96 2.91 -27.89
N SER A 166 18.26 3.20 -27.87
CA SER A 166 18.82 4.30 -28.65
C SER A 166 18.69 4.01 -30.16
N PRO A 167 18.71 5.04 -31.03
CA PRO A 167 18.69 4.81 -32.48
C PRO A 167 19.85 3.94 -32.99
N GLN A 168 21.00 3.97 -32.31
CA GLN A 168 22.15 3.13 -32.64
C GLN A 168 21.90 1.66 -32.28
N GLU A 169 21.42 1.39 -31.05
CA GLU A 169 21.05 0.03 -30.61
C GLU A 169 19.93 -0.55 -31.47
N SER A 170 18.92 0.26 -31.79
CA SER A 170 17.80 -0.18 -32.63
C SER A 170 18.28 -0.65 -34.01
N ARG A 171 19.22 0.08 -34.63
CA ARG A 171 19.84 -0.30 -35.90
C ARG A 171 20.79 -1.48 -35.79
N SER A 172 21.62 -1.55 -34.76
CA SER A 172 22.59 -2.64 -34.61
C SER A 172 21.94 -3.97 -34.24
N LEU A 173 20.81 -3.93 -33.54
CA LEU A 173 20.06 -5.14 -33.18
C LEU A 173 19.01 -5.51 -34.23
N GLY A 174 18.62 -4.55 -35.08
CA GLY A 174 17.45 -4.66 -35.95
C GLY A 174 16.17 -4.87 -35.15
N ILE A 175 16.04 -4.17 -34.03
CA ILE A 175 14.86 -4.21 -33.15
C ILE A 175 14.36 -2.77 -33.00
N VAL A 176 13.08 -2.55 -33.22
CA VAL A 176 12.40 -1.26 -33.06
C VAL A 176 12.28 -0.96 -31.57
N SER A 177 12.58 0.26 -31.14
CA SER A 177 12.42 0.69 -29.74
C SER A 177 10.94 0.77 -29.36
N LEU A 178 10.59 0.41 -28.11
CA LEU A 178 9.24 0.50 -27.54
C LEU A 178 8.17 -0.17 -28.43
N HIS A 179 8.41 -1.43 -28.81
CA HIS A 179 7.63 -2.15 -29.81
C HIS A 179 7.38 -3.60 -29.44
N ASP A 180 6.19 -4.11 -29.78
CA ASP A 180 5.79 -5.49 -29.52
C ASP A 180 5.97 -6.37 -30.76
N TYR A 181 6.40 -7.60 -30.55
CA TYR A 181 6.62 -8.61 -31.59
C TYR A 181 5.86 -9.89 -31.26
N ALA A 182 5.31 -10.54 -32.29
CA ALA A 182 4.63 -11.82 -32.12
C ALA A 182 5.64 -12.97 -32.13
N VAL A 183 5.44 -13.99 -31.29
CA VAL A 183 6.12 -15.28 -31.42
C VAL A 183 5.19 -16.24 -32.14
N LEU A 184 5.61 -16.71 -33.32
CA LEU A 184 4.83 -17.59 -34.18
C LEU A 184 5.17 -19.07 -33.99
N ASP A 185 6.40 -19.36 -33.56
CA ASP A 185 6.87 -20.72 -33.35
C ASP A 185 7.98 -20.81 -32.30
N ILE A 186 8.12 -21.99 -31.70
CA ILE A 186 9.13 -22.32 -30.68
C ILE A 186 9.74 -23.65 -31.05
N ARG A 187 11.07 -23.72 -31.09
CA ARG A 187 11.78 -24.98 -31.34
C ARG A 187 12.93 -25.20 -30.38
N GLU A 188 13.14 -26.46 -30.06
CA GLU A 188 14.32 -26.96 -29.39
C GLU A 188 14.92 -28.03 -30.31
N SER A 189 16.18 -27.82 -30.73
CA SER A 189 16.87 -28.80 -31.58
C SER A 189 17.33 -30.01 -30.77
N GLU A 190 17.70 -31.09 -31.45
CA GLU A 190 18.32 -32.27 -30.82
C GLU A 190 19.63 -31.93 -30.09
N THR A 191 20.32 -30.86 -30.52
CA THR A 191 21.55 -30.35 -29.88
C THR A 191 21.26 -29.45 -28.66
N GLY A 192 20.00 -29.23 -28.31
CA GLY A 192 19.57 -28.37 -27.20
C GLY A 192 19.52 -26.88 -27.54
N GLU A 193 19.53 -26.50 -28.82
CA GLU A 193 19.39 -25.10 -29.21
C GLU A 193 17.93 -24.64 -29.10
N LYS A 194 17.71 -23.65 -28.23
CA LYS A 194 16.41 -23.09 -27.89
C LYS A 194 16.16 -21.82 -28.70
N GLN A 195 15.15 -21.80 -29.56
CA GLN A 195 14.88 -20.66 -30.48
C GLN A 195 13.40 -20.31 -30.59
N LEU A 196 13.12 -19.02 -30.76
CA LEU A 196 11.80 -18.45 -31.01
C LEU A 196 11.73 -17.86 -32.42
N LEU A 197 10.64 -18.09 -33.13
CA LEU A 197 10.32 -17.45 -34.40
C LEU A 197 9.56 -16.17 -34.14
N VAL A 198 10.23 -15.04 -34.30
CA VAL A 198 9.72 -13.71 -33.99
C VAL A 198 9.27 -13.00 -35.25
N ARG A 199 8.13 -12.30 -35.18
CA ARG A 199 7.53 -11.54 -36.29
C ARG A 199 7.30 -10.09 -35.85
N ASN A 200 7.88 -9.16 -36.60
CA ASN A 200 7.69 -7.71 -36.41
C ASN A 200 6.35 -7.25 -37.02
N PRO A 201 5.38 -6.71 -36.28
CA PRO A 201 4.11 -6.24 -36.85
C PRO A 201 4.21 -5.29 -38.05
N TRP A 202 5.34 -4.59 -38.25
CA TRP A 202 5.54 -3.70 -39.38
C TRP A 202 5.70 -4.43 -40.72
N GLU A 203 5.42 -3.68 -41.79
CA GLU A 203 5.54 -4.13 -43.18
C GLU A 203 6.98 -4.28 -43.67
N VAL A 204 7.89 -3.49 -43.11
CA VAL A 204 9.29 -3.44 -43.52
C VAL A 204 10.14 -4.16 -42.47
N GLY A 205 10.98 -5.09 -42.94
CA GLY A 205 11.94 -5.78 -42.09
C GLY A 205 12.92 -4.81 -41.43
N SER A 206 13.52 -5.24 -40.33
CA SER A 206 14.50 -4.43 -39.61
C SER A 206 15.88 -4.59 -40.24
N VAL A 207 16.53 -3.49 -40.62
CA VAL A 207 17.86 -3.53 -41.25
C VAL A 207 18.93 -3.57 -40.16
N VAL A 208 19.77 -4.61 -40.14
CA VAL A 208 20.99 -4.64 -39.31
C VAL A 208 22.15 -4.12 -40.14
N VAL A 209 22.79 -3.05 -39.67
CA VAL A 209 24.05 -2.55 -40.24
C VAL A 209 25.18 -3.09 -39.38
N SER A 210 26.05 -3.93 -39.93
CA SER A 210 27.28 -4.36 -39.27
C SER A 210 28.34 -3.25 -39.41
N ASP A 211 28.75 -2.61 -38.31
CA ASP A 211 29.80 -1.58 -38.36
C ASP A 211 31.22 -2.19 -38.25
N GLU A 212 31.98 -1.88 -39.30
CA GLU A 212 33.44 -1.73 -39.48
C GLU A 212 34.38 -2.14 -38.33
N THR A 213 34.85 -3.39 -38.35
CA THR A 213 36.21 -3.73 -37.84
C THR A 213 36.85 -4.84 -38.68
N ASN A 214 37.22 -4.52 -39.91
CA ASN A 214 38.49 -5.01 -40.47
C ASN A 214 38.82 -4.27 -41.76
N SER A 215 39.95 -3.56 -41.72
CA SER A 215 40.57 -2.96 -42.88
C SER A 215 40.90 -4.05 -43.92
N HIS A 216 40.50 -3.75 -45.15
CA HIS A 216 40.82 -4.39 -46.42
C HIS A 216 39.94 -5.56 -46.87
N THR A 217 39.23 -5.27 -47.97
CA THR A 217 38.46 -6.12 -48.90
C THR A 217 36.98 -6.38 -48.61
N THR A 218 36.16 -5.84 -49.52
CA THR A 218 34.78 -6.23 -49.94
C THR A 218 33.59 -6.02 -48.99
N THR A 219 32.71 -5.09 -49.39
CA THR A 219 31.25 -5.01 -49.14
C THR A 219 30.76 -5.28 -47.71
N ALA A 220 30.32 -4.23 -47.00
CA ALA A 220 29.52 -4.38 -45.78
C ALA A 220 28.26 -5.23 -46.06
N GLU A 221 28.24 -6.47 -45.59
CA GLU A 221 27.07 -7.34 -45.69
C GLU A 221 25.98 -6.82 -44.75
N THR A 222 25.02 -6.09 -45.30
CA THR A 222 23.82 -5.67 -44.57
C THR A 222 22.91 -6.88 -44.38
N THR A 223 22.95 -7.52 -43.21
CA THR A 223 21.95 -8.53 -42.85
C THR A 223 20.61 -7.85 -42.56
N VAL A 224 19.68 -7.91 -43.50
CA VAL A 224 18.31 -7.48 -43.26
C VAL A 224 17.62 -8.57 -42.44
N LEU A 225 17.27 -8.29 -41.18
CA LEU A 225 16.28 -9.12 -40.50
C LEU A 225 14.98 -8.93 -41.26
N GLY A 226 14.50 -10.00 -41.89
CA GLY A 226 13.20 -10.00 -42.53
C GLY A 226 12.09 -9.60 -41.55
N THR A 227 10.88 -9.49 -42.05
CA THR A 227 9.71 -9.19 -41.20
C THR A 227 9.44 -10.34 -40.19
N GLN A 228 10.04 -11.51 -40.40
CA GLN A 228 10.05 -12.69 -39.56
C GLN A 228 11.46 -13.30 -39.48
N PHE A 229 11.91 -13.71 -38.29
CA PHE A 229 13.25 -14.26 -38.07
C PHE A 229 13.31 -15.22 -36.87
N TRP A 230 14.20 -16.21 -36.93
CA TRP A 230 14.53 -17.05 -35.78
C TRP A 230 15.56 -16.36 -34.89
N MET A 231 15.38 -16.42 -33.57
CA MET A 231 16.32 -15.87 -32.61
C MET A 231 16.49 -16.83 -31.43
N SER A 232 17.74 -16.99 -30.95
CA SER A 232 17.99 -17.82 -29.78
C SER A 232 17.28 -17.27 -28.54
N PHE A 233 16.79 -18.14 -27.68
CA PHE A 233 16.08 -17.74 -26.47
C PHE A 233 16.96 -16.91 -25.53
N ARG A 234 18.27 -17.24 -25.46
CA ARG A 234 19.27 -16.44 -24.74
C ARG A 234 19.36 -15.03 -25.30
N THR A 235 19.40 -14.89 -26.62
CA THR A 235 19.43 -13.59 -27.28
C THR A 235 18.15 -12.80 -27.01
N ILE A 236 16.97 -13.44 -27.06
CA ILE A 236 15.69 -12.81 -26.71
C ILE A 236 15.74 -12.24 -25.30
N CYS A 237 16.15 -13.05 -24.31
CA CYS A 237 16.25 -12.65 -22.92
C CYS A 237 17.23 -11.49 -22.67
N SER A 238 18.23 -11.33 -23.54
CA SER A 238 19.23 -10.25 -23.45
C SER A 238 18.84 -8.96 -24.18
N ARG A 239 18.05 -9.06 -25.27
CA ARG A 239 17.76 -7.93 -26.17
C ARG A 239 16.38 -7.33 -25.96
N PHE A 240 15.42 -8.13 -25.53
CA PHE A 240 14.06 -7.67 -25.24
C PHE A 240 13.93 -7.34 -23.75
N GLU A 241 13.03 -6.41 -23.44
CA GLU A 241 12.78 -6.00 -22.06
C GLU A 241 11.78 -6.94 -21.40
N SER A 242 10.73 -7.34 -22.13
CA SER A 242 9.59 -8.05 -21.55
C SER A 242 9.14 -9.26 -22.39
N LEU A 243 8.62 -10.28 -21.70
CA LEU A 243 7.77 -11.32 -22.29
C LEU A 243 6.32 -11.08 -21.88
N TYR A 244 5.43 -11.21 -22.86
CA TYR A 244 3.98 -11.15 -22.70
C TYR A 244 3.40 -12.52 -22.96
N LEU A 245 2.84 -13.14 -21.93
CA LEU A 245 2.31 -14.48 -21.97
C LEU A 245 0.81 -14.45 -21.75
N ASN A 246 0.06 -15.28 -22.47
CA ASN A 246 -1.36 -15.49 -22.19
C ASN A 246 -1.63 -16.99 -22.09
N TRP A 247 -2.15 -17.40 -20.93
CA TRP A 247 -2.36 -18.80 -20.58
C TRP A 247 -3.83 -19.19 -20.73
N ASN A 248 -4.07 -20.28 -21.44
CA ASN A 248 -5.37 -20.92 -21.51
C ASN A 248 -5.69 -21.61 -20.18
N MET A 249 -6.72 -21.13 -19.49
CA MET A 249 -7.18 -21.71 -18.23
C MET A 249 -8.47 -22.53 -18.39
N SER A 250 -8.78 -22.99 -19.60
CA SER A 250 -10.00 -23.78 -19.85
C SER A 250 -9.99 -25.15 -19.16
N SER A 251 -8.81 -25.75 -18.97
CA SER A 251 -8.62 -27.01 -18.23
C SER A 251 -8.59 -26.84 -16.70
N TYR A 252 -8.59 -25.60 -16.21
CA TYR A 252 -8.53 -25.29 -14.78
C TYR A 252 -9.93 -25.12 -14.21
N SER A 253 -10.14 -25.57 -12.97
CA SER A 253 -11.33 -25.20 -12.21
C SER A 253 -11.29 -23.71 -11.86
N GLN A 254 -12.46 -23.06 -11.92
CA GLN A 254 -12.56 -21.61 -11.78
C GLN A 254 -13.40 -21.26 -10.55
N SER A 255 -12.93 -20.29 -9.76
CA SER A 255 -13.76 -19.69 -8.72
C SER A 255 -14.86 -18.82 -9.34
N THR A 256 -15.91 -18.57 -8.56
CA THR A 256 -16.80 -17.43 -8.84
C THR A 256 -15.97 -16.14 -8.84
N PRO A 257 -16.15 -15.24 -9.82
CA PRO A 257 -15.44 -13.96 -9.83
C PRO A 257 -15.99 -13.04 -8.73
N GLU A 258 -15.08 -12.39 -8.02
CA GLU A 258 -15.41 -11.36 -7.03
C GLU A 258 -15.25 -9.99 -7.65
N HIS A 259 -16.36 -9.27 -7.81
CA HIS A 259 -16.39 -7.89 -8.30
C HIS A 259 -16.44 -6.93 -7.10
N PHE A 260 -15.58 -5.92 -7.09
CA PHE A 260 -15.50 -4.98 -5.98
C PHE A 260 -15.03 -3.59 -6.43
N ILE A 261 -15.22 -2.62 -5.54
CA ILE A 261 -14.75 -1.25 -5.70
C ILE A 261 -13.59 -1.06 -4.72
N TYR A 262 -12.44 -0.65 -5.25
CA TYR A 262 -11.31 -0.18 -4.46
C TYR A 262 -11.54 1.31 -4.17
N ASN A 263 -11.94 1.64 -2.95
CA ASN A 263 -12.24 3.01 -2.57
C ASN A 263 -11.06 3.62 -1.79
N THR A 264 -10.31 4.52 -2.43
CA THR A 264 -9.25 5.32 -1.78
C THR A 264 -9.78 6.54 -1.03
N GLN A 265 -11.05 6.92 -1.20
CA GLN A 265 -11.64 8.06 -0.47
C GLN A 265 -12.08 7.72 0.95
N ALA A 266 -12.35 6.44 1.26
CA ALA A 266 -12.68 6.03 2.62
C ALA A 266 -11.61 6.47 3.64
N PHE A 267 -10.35 6.59 3.18
CA PHE A 267 -9.25 7.15 3.97
C PHE A 267 -9.37 8.66 4.17
N LYS A 268 -9.76 9.40 3.12
CA LYS A 268 -9.77 10.88 3.08
C LYS A 268 -10.79 11.56 3.99
N GLU A 269 -11.81 10.81 4.43
CA GLU A 269 -12.79 11.34 5.38
C GLU A 269 -12.20 11.54 6.78
N VAL A 270 -11.15 10.79 7.13
CA VAL A 270 -10.58 10.78 8.49
C VAL A 270 -9.08 11.09 8.50
N LEU A 271 -8.33 10.66 7.49
CA LEU A 271 -6.90 10.88 7.31
C LEU A 271 -6.68 11.66 6.02
N ASN A 272 -5.83 12.68 6.00
CA ASN A 272 -5.63 13.48 4.78
C ASN A 272 -5.00 12.65 3.65
N GLU A 273 -4.11 11.73 4.02
CA GLU A 273 -3.37 10.84 3.14
C GLU A 273 -3.46 9.39 3.64
N PRO A 274 -3.41 8.39 2.74
CA PRO A 274 -3.45 6.99 3.13
C PRO A 274 -2.20 6.62 3.97
N PRO A 275 -2.37 5.95 5.13
CA PRO A 275 -1.27 5.62 6.01
C PRO A 275 -0.32 4.61 5.36
N VAL A 276 0.97 4.91 5.40
CA VAL A 276 2.03 4.04 4.85
C VAL A 276 2.01 2.69 5.60
N ASN A 277 2.19 1.60 4.85
CA ASN A 277 2.23 0.21 5.35
C ASN A 277 0.93 -0.37 5.94
N SER A 278 -0.15 0.41 6.03
CA SER A 278 -1.45 -0.13 6.43
C SER A 278 -2.04 -1.06 5.37
N LEU A 279 -2.81 -2.04 5.85
CA LEU A 279 -3.60 -2.97 5.06
C LEU A 279 -5.09 -2.97 5.41
N LEU A 280 -5.51 -2.22 6.43
CA LEU A 280 -6.85 -2.32 7.03
C LEU A 280 -7.97 -2.10 6.00
N TYR A 281 -7.78 -1.13 5.12
CA TYR A 281 -8.75 -0.72 4.11
C TYR A 281 -8.50 -1.35 2.73
N ASN A 282 -7.36 -2.04 2.55
CA ASN A 282 -7.12 -2.79 1.33
C ASN A 282 -8.19 -3.88 1.18
N PRO A 283 -8.72 -4.12 -0.04
CA PRO A 283 -9.52 -5.30 -0.31
C PRO A 283 -8.67 -6.54 -0.06
N GLN A 284 -9.19 -7.44 0.77
CA GLN A 284 -8.54 -8.68 1.15
C GLN A 284 -9.50 -9.84 0.97
N TYR A 285 -9.02 -10.91 0.35
CA TYR A 285 -9.79 -12.09 -0.01
C TYR A 285 -9.13 -13.35 0.52
N SER A 286 -9.89 -14.20 1.21
CA SER A 286 -9.45 -15.52 1.64
C SER A 286 -9.50 -16.50 0.46
N LEU A 287 -8.46 -17.30 0.34
CA LEU A 287 -8.29 -18.40 -0.60
C LEU A 287 -8.15 -19.69 0.21
N THR A 288 -9.19 -20.52 0.22
CA THR A 288 -9.23 -21.74 1.04
C THR A 288 -9.25 -22.98 0.17
N ASN A 289 -8.22 -23.82 0.34
CA ASN A 289 -8.16 -25.17 -0.23
C ASN A 289 -8.75 -26.16 0.78
N ASN A 290 -9.95 -26.67 0.49
CA ASN A 290 -10.61 -27.68 1.32
C ASN A 290 -10.21 -29.13 0.97
N SER A 291 -9.44 -29.32 -0.10
CA SER A 291 -9.08 -30.66 -0.57
C SER A 291 -7.91 -31.25 0.23
N ALA A 292 -7.69 -32.56 0.02
CA ALA A 292 -6.57 -33.30 0.59
C ALA A 292 -5.27 -33.13 -0.21
N GLU A 293 -5.35 -32.52 -1.40
CA GLU A 293 -4.22 -32.35 -2.31
C GLU A 293 -3.77 -30.89 -2.37
N PRO A 294 -2.48 -30.61 -2.64
CA PRO A 294 -2.03 -29.25 -2.91
C PRO A 294 -2.63 -28.75 -4.23
N LEU A 295 -3.03 -27.48 -4.26
CA LEU A 295 -3.55 -26.84 -5.46
C LEU A 295 -2.58 -25.78 -5.96
N THR A 296 -2.22 -25.84 -7.25
CA THR A 296 -1.60 -24.69 -7.91
C THR A 296 -2.70 -23.70 -8.25
N VAL A 297 -2.61 -22.48 -7.72
CA VAL A 297 -3.59 -21.42 -7.88
C VAL A 297 -2.98 -20.32 -8.74
N VAL A 298 -3.66 -19.95 -9.81
CA VAL A 298 -3.42 -18.71 -10.55
C VAL A 298 -4.51 -17.71 -10.16
N LEU A 299 -4.10 -16.63 -9.53
CA LEU A 299 -4.99 -15.56 -9.10
C LEU A 299 -4.84 -14.38 -10.07
N HIS A 300 -5.95 -13.98 -10.67
CA HIS A 300 -6.00 -12.93 -11.67
C HIS A 300 -6.89 -11.79 -11.21
N LEU A 301 -6.31 -10.60 -11.15
CA LEU A 301 -6.96 -9.33 -10.85
C LEU A 301 -7.02 -8.50 -12.12
N ALA A 302 -8.21 -8.00 -12.48
CA ALA A 302 -8.43 -7.12 -13.62
C ALA A 302 -9.17 -5.86 -13.21
N ARG A 303 -8.61 -4.70 -13.56
CA ARG A 303 -9.27 -3.39 -13.45
C ARG A 303 -10.30 -3.26 -14.57
N HIS A 304 -11.43 -2.62 -14.27
CA HIS A 304 -12.44 -2.32 -15.26
C HIS A 304 -12.04 -1.07 -16.04
N LEU A 305 -12.45 -1.04 -17.30
CA LEU A 305 -12.38 0.12 -18.18
C LEU A 305 -13.19 1.28 -17.57
N GLY A 306 -12.51 2.39 -17.31
CA GLY A 306 -13.10 3.62 -16.78
C GLY A 306 -13.63 4.55 -17.88
N PRO A 307 -14.43 5.57 -17.54
CA PRO A 307 -15.00 6.52 -18.51
C PRO A 307 -13.97 7.44 -19.19
N SER A 308 -12.70 7.44 -18.75
CA SER A 308 -11.66 8.40 -19.18
C SER A 308 -10.50 7.75 -19.95
N LEU A 309 -10.71 6.63 -20.65
CA LEU A 309 -9.65 5.92 -21.41
C LEU A 309 -8.98 6.75 -22.52
N ALA A 310 -9.52 7.92 -22.87
CA ALA A 310 -9.11 8.72 -24.03
C ALA A 310 -8.55 10.12 -23.67
N ALA A 311 -8.14 10.38 -22.42
CA ALA A 311 -7.61 11.69 -22.05
C ALA A 311 -6.07 11.69 -22.03
N GLU A 312 -5.45 12.52 -22.87
CA GLU A 312 -4.02 12.86 -22.78
C GLU A 312 -3.64 13.29 -21.35
N GLY A 313 -2.51 12.78 -20.84
CA GLY A 313 -2.00 13.14 -19.51
C GLY A 313 -2.57 12.34 -18.33
N GLN A 314 -2.98 11.07 -18.54
CA GLN A 314 -3.24 10.17 -17.41
C GLN A 314 -1.95 9.85 -16.65
N GLU A 315 -1.96 10.11 -15.34
CA GLU A 315 -0.90 9.66 -14.45
C GLU A 315 -0.88 8.13 -14.36
N PRO A 316 0.31 7.52 -14.20
CA PRO A 316 0.45 6.08 -14.13
C PRO A 316 -0.34 5.53 -12.93
N CYS A 317 -1.04 4.41 -13.15
CA CYS A 317 -1.85 3.74 -12.15
C CYS A 317 -1.22 2.39 -11.83
N PHE A 318 -0.69 2.19 -10.63
CA PHE A 318 0.03 0.98 -10.30
C PHE A 318 -0.86 -0.03 -9.58
N LEU A 319 -0.99 -1.21 -10.16
CA LEU A 319 -1.71 -2.33 -9.59
C LEU A 319 -0.72 -3.36 -9.03
N SER A 320 -0.97 -3.86 -7.82
CA SER A 320 -0.23 -4.99 -7.26
C SER A 320 -1.12 -5.89 -6.40
N MET A 321 -0.66 -7.11 -6.23
CA MET A 321 -1.33 -8.11 -5.40
C MET A 321 -0.29 -8.92 -4.65
N ALA A 322 -0.56 -9.20 -3.38
CA ALA A 322 0.29 -10.02 -2.52
C ALA A 322 -0.55 -11.10 -1.85
N VAL A 323 0.04 -12.27 -1.61
CA VAL A 323 -0.60 -13.35 -0.87
C VAL A 323 0.22 -13.67 0.36
N CYS A 324 -0.44 -13.73 1.52
CA CYS A 324 0.19 -14.00 2.80
C CYS A 324 -0.48 -15.18 3.50
N LYS A 325 0.27 -15.84 4.40
CA LYS A 325 -0.24 -16.98 5.19
C LYS A 325 -1.07 -16.48 6.36
N SER A 326 -2.36 -16.29 6.13
CA SER A 326 -3.36 -15.92 7.14
C SER A 326 -4.71 -16.56 6.85
N ASN A 327 -5.52 -16.76 7.89
CA ASN A 327 -6.93 -17.16 7.80
C ASN A 327 -7.90 -15.98 8.02
N HIS A 328 -7.39 -14.77 8.25
CA HIS A 328 -8.14 -13.56 8.57
C HIS A 328 -7.51 -12.32 7.91
N ARG A 329 -8.27 -11.23 7.85
CA ARG A 329 -7.79 -9.93 7.38
C ARG A 329 -6.60 -9.48 8.22
N MET A 330 -5.58 -8.96 7.56
CA MET A 330 -4.39 -8.41 8.20
C MET A 330 -4.46 -6.89 8.24
N ALA A 331 -3.99 -6.29 9.33
CA ALA A 331 -3.91 -4.85 9.47
C ALA A 331 -2.55 -4.29 9.00
N ILE A 332 -1.48 -5.06 9.20
CA ILE A 332 -0.10 -4.67 8.92
C ILE A 332 0.59 -5.81 8.16
N ALA A 333 1.47 -5.46 7.21
CA ALA A 333 2.17 -6.44 6.38
C ALA A 333 3.04 -7.44 7.18
N ASP A 334 3.59 -7.01 8.32
CA ASP A 334 4.50 -7.80 9.17
C ASP A 334 3.78 -8.88 10.01
N GLU A 335 2.44 -8.90 10.02
CA GLU A 335 1.67 -9.85 10.85
C GLU A 335 1.78 -11.30 10.40
N SER A 336 2.10 -11.54 9.12
CA SER A 336 2.27 -12.89 8.62
C SER A 336 3.29 -13.00 7.51
N LYS A 337 3.66 -14.25 7.21
CA LYS A 337 4.62 -14.57 6.15
C LYS A 337 4.02 -14.26 4.77
N LEU A 338 4.70 -13.39 4.02
CA LEU A 338 4.48 -13.20 2.59
C LEU A 338 4.84 -14.49 1.83
N ILE A 339 3.95 -14.92 0.94
CA ILE A 339 4.13 -16.12 0.10
C ILE A 339 4.57 -15.74 -1.29
N VAL A 340 3.83 -14.83 -1.92
CA VAL A 340 4.12 -14.35 -3.28
C VAL A 340 3.58 -12.93 -3.42
N LYS A 341 4.25 -12.12 -4.24
CA LYS A 341 3.82 -10.76 -4.58
C LYS A 341 4.09 -10.49 -6.05
N CYS A 342 3.10 -9.90 -6.73
CA CYS A 342 3.32 -9.31 -8.03
C CYS A 342 3.86 -7.87 -7.86
N PRO A 343 4.91 -7.47 -8.58
CA PRO A 343 5.38 -6.09 -8.59
C PRO A 343 4.27 -5.10 -8.94
N ALA A 344 4.38 -3.87 -8.43
CA ALA A 344 3.46 -2.79 -8.78
C ALA A 344 3.73 -2.35 -10.21
N ARG A 345 2.72 -2.49 -11.10
CA ARG A 345 2.87 -2.21 -12.53
C ARG A 345 1.74 -1.34 -13.05
N ASN A 346 2.06 -0.53 -14.05
CA ASN A 346 1.09 0.29 -14.77
C ASN A 346 0.35 -0.54 -15.84
N THR A 347 -0.33 -1.60 -15.39
CA THR A 347 -1.10 -2.52 -16.23
C THR A 347 -2.56 -2.56 -15.78
N SER A 348 -3.47 -2.88 -16.69
CA SER A 348 -4.90 -3.06 -16.40
C SER A 348 -5.19 -4.34 -15.60
N TYR A 349 -4.20 -5.20 -15.39
CA TYR A 349 -4.32 -6.48 -14.72
C TYR A 349 -3.09 -6.80 -13.86
N CYS A 350 -3.24 -7.79 -12.99
CA CYS A 350 -2.18 -8.36 -12.17
C CYS A 350 -2.47 -9.86 -11.96
N SER A 351 -1.53 -10.72 -12.33
CA SER A 351 -1.65 -12.17 -12.18
C SER A 351 -0.50 -12.71 -11.34
N LEU A 352 -0.77 -13.71 -10.51
CA LEU A 352 0.24 -14.43 -9.74
C LEU A 352 -0.11 -15.92 -9.65
N GLN A 353 0.92 -16.75 -9.57
CA GLN A 353 0.79 -18.19 -9.41
C GLN A 353 1.50 -18.63 -8.13
N PHE A 354 0.89 -19.53 -7.37
CA PHE A 354 1.47 -20.11 -6.15
C PHE A 354 0.76 -21.42 -5.78
N THR A 355 1.34 -22.17 -4.86
CA THR A 355 0.75 -23.43 -4.37
C THR A 355 0.07 -23.22 -3.02
N VAL A 356 -1.17 -23.68 -2.89
CA VAL A 356 -1.93 -23.71 -1.64
C VAL A 356 -1.96 -25.14 -1.11
N PRO A 357 -1.30 -25.42 0.04
CA PRO A 357 -1.33 -26.75 0.67
C PRO A 357 -2.76 -27.26 0.97
N PRO A 358 -2.92 -28.58 1.18
CA PRO A 358 -4.17 -29.18 1.61
C PRO A 358 -4.74 -28.51 2.86
N ARG A 359 -6.06 -28.39 2.95
CA ARG A 359 -6.80 -27.93 4.15
C ARG A 359 -6.23 -26.65 4.76
N SER A 360 -5.90 -25.68 3.91
CA SER A 360 -5.26 -24.45 4.34
C SER A 360 -5.90 -23.21 3.71
N THR A 361 -5.74 -22.08 4.40
CA THR A 361 -6.27 -20.78 4.00
C THR A 361 -5.15 -19.76 3.92
N TYR A 362 -5.20 -18.93 2.89
CA TYR A 362 -4.31 -17.80 2.66
C TYR A 362 -5.15 -16.55 2.38
N VAL A 363 -4.53 -15.38 2.50
CA VAL A 363 -5.19 -14.10 2.19
C VAL A 363 -4.45 -13.39 1.08
N ALA A 364 -5.19 -13.08 0.01
CA ALA A 364 -4.76 -12.18 -1.05
C ALA A 364 -5.13 -10.74 -0.71
N ILE A 365 -4.17 -9.84 -0.84
CA ILE A 365 -4.29 -8.41 -0.59
C ILE A 365 -4.13 -7.69 -1.91
N VAL A 366 -5.13 -6.87 -2.26
CA VAL A 366 -5.09 -6.02 -3.43
C VAL A 366 -4.60 -4.63 -3.03
N ARG A 367 -3.62 -4.11 -3.77
CA ARG A 367 -3.13 -2.73 -3.63
C ARG A 367 -3.24 -2.03 -4.97
N TYR A 368 -3.75 -0.82 -4.90
CA TYR A 368 -3.88 0.06 -6.03
C TYR A 368 -3.40 1.44 -5.62
N ASP A 369 -2.46 1.97 -6.40
CA ASP A 369 -1.84 3.26 -6.17
C ASP A 369 -2.07 4.14 -7.40
N THR A 370 -2.54 5.35 -7.14
CA THR A 370 -2.84 6.37 -8.16
C THR A 370 -2.29 7.70 -7.71
N GLY A 371 -1.63 8.40 -8.63
CA GLY A 371 -1.33 9.82 -8.43
C GLY A 371 -2.59 10.70 -8.31
N ARG A 372 -3.77 10.20 -8.74
CA ARG A 372 -5.07 10.89 -8.61
C ARG A 372 -5.98 10.31 -7.55
N SER A 373 -6.70 11.20 -6.88
CA SER A 373 -7.87 10.86 -6.07
C SER A 373 -9.08 10.56 -6.96
N SER A 374 -9.33 9.29 -7.31
CA SER A 374 -10.55 8.89 -8.01
C SER A 374 -11.77 9.10 -7.09
N THR A 375 -12.73 9.92 -7.52
CA THR A 375 -13.94 10.23 -6.73
C THR A 375 -14.97 9.11 -6.67
N HIS A 376 -14.83 8.10 -7.53
CA HIS A 376 -15.83 7.04 -7.68
C HIS A 376 -15.31 5.66 -7.29
N GLY A 377 -14.05 5.56 -6.83
CA GLY A 377 -13.35 4.31 -6.59
C GLY A 377 -13.12 3.50 -7.87
N GLU A 378 -12.14 2.60 -7.83
CA GLU A 378 -11.81 1.79 -9.00
C GLU A 378 -12.53 0.45 -8.97
N LYS A 379 -13.21 0.12 -10.06
CA LYS A 379 -13.93 -1.15 -10.20
C LYS A 379 -12.95 -2.24 -10.65
N MET A 380 -12.97 -3.38 -9.97
CA MET A 380 -12.05 -4.48 -10.21
C MET A 380 -12.77 -5.83 -10.14
N THR A 381 -12.16 -6.85 -10.74
CA THR A 381 -12.56 -8.25 -10.66
C THR A 381 -11.38 -9.10 -10.22
N LEU A 382 -11.57 -9.91 -9.19
CA LEU A 382 -10.62 -10.93 -8.77
C LEU A 382 -11.18 -12.33 -9.09
N LYS A 383 -10.36 -13.19 -9.68
CA LYS A 383 -10.75 -14.56 -10.03
C LYS A 383 -9.58 -15.52 -9.83
N ALA A 384 -9.87 -16.70 -9.30
CA ALA A 384 -8.89 -17.75 -9.10
C ALA A 384 -9.12 -18.92 -10.07
N TYR A 385 -8.03 -19.48 -10.57
CA TYR A 385 -7.96 -20.68 -11.40
C TYR A 385 -7.11 -21.71 -10.67
N THR A 386 -7.55 -22.97 -10.62
CA THR A 386 -6.84 -24.03 -9.90
C THR A 386 -6.53 -25.23 -10.78
N SER A 387 -5.34 -25.79 -10.59
CA SER A 387 -4.92 -27.00 -11.29
C SER A 387 -5.86 -28.16 -10.98
N GLY A 388 -6.39 -28.80 -12.02
CA GLY A 388 -7.35 -29.89 -11.91
C GLY A 388 -8.79 -29.44 -11.67
N ASN A 389 -9.68 -30.40 -11.42
CA ASN A 389 -11.13 -30.17 -11.29
C ASN A 389 -11.60 -29.78 -9.87
N ILE A 390 -10.68 -29.30 -9.03
CA ILE A 390 -10.97 -28.96 -7.63
C ILE A 390 -11.02 -27.44 -7.48
N PRO A 391 -12.19 -26.83 -7.23
CA PRO A 391 -12.28 -25.39 -7.07
C PRO A 391 -11.70 -24.92 -5.73
N ILE A 392 -10.98 -23.79 -5.75
CA ILE A 392 -10.65 -23.05 -4.53
C ILE A 392 -11.81 -22.18 -4.09
N VAL A 393 -11.98 -22.03 -2.77
CA VAL A 393 -12.97 -21.12 -2.22
C VAL A 393 -12.36 -19.72 -2.11
N LEU A 394 -12.80 -18.82 -2.99
CA LEU A 394 -12.47 -17.39 -2.97
C LEU A 394 -13.63 -16.61 -2.33
N ARG A 395 -13.37 -15.85 -1.27
CA ARG A 395 -14.35 -15.00 -0.56
C ARG A 395 -13.65 -13.81 0.06
N LYS A 396 -14.40 -12.78 0.50
CA LYS A 396 -13.83 -11.71 1.33
C LYS A 396 -13.20 -12.31 2.59
N ALA A 397 -11.99 -11.89 2.92
CA ALA A 397 -11.31 -12.38 4.12
C ALA A 397 -12.11 -11.97 5.37
N PRO A 398 -12.32 -12.90 6.32
CA PRO A 398 -13.03 -12.60 7.55
C PRO A 398 -12.16 -11.77 8.48
N ASP A 399 -12.80 -11.01 9.37
CA ASP A 399 -12.08 -10.38 10.47
C ASP A 399 -11.55 -11.43 11.45
N GLU A 400 -10.40 -11.16 12.07
CA GLU A 400 -9.83 -12.04 13.10
C GLU A 400 -10.76 -12.16 14.31
N TYR A 401 -11.36 -11.03 14.68
CA TYR A 401 -12.13 -10.88 15.89
C TYR A 401 -13.49 -10.22 15.61
N PRO A 402 -14.55 -10.65 16.31
CA PRO A 402 -15.92 -10.19 16.06
C PRO A 402 -16.20 -8.79 16.63
N TYR A 403 -15.55 -8.40 17.72
CA TYR A 403 -15.77 -7.10 18.35
C TYR A 403 -14.73 -6.09 17.86
N LYS A 404 -15.21 -4.92 17.48
CA LYS A 404 -14.40 -3.80 17.02
C LYS A 404 -14.88 -2.50 17.61
N SER A 405 -13.96 -1.60 17.87
CA SER A 405 -14.23 -0.20 18.21
C SER A 405 -13.16 0.65 17.56
N GLU A 406 -13.52 1.85 17.16
CA GLU A 406 -12.63 2.78 16.51
C GLU A 406 -12.82 4.18 17.07
N ALA A 407 -11.73 4.92 17.16
CA ALA A 407 -11.73 6.29 17.64
C ALA A 407 -10.71 7.12 16.85
N SER A 408 -11.18 8.19 16.23
CA SER A 408 -10.33 9.15 15.51
C SER A 408 -9.91 10.31 16.39
N GLY A 409 -8.81 10.95 16.02
CA GLY A 409 -8.28 12.11 16.72
C GLY A 409 -7.17 12.79 15.95
N GLN A 410 -6.55 13.78 16.62
CA GLN A 410 -5.46 14.58 16.06
C GLN A 410 -4.40 14.83 17.13
N TRP A 411 -3.13 14.76 16.74
CA TRP A 411 -2.07 15.42 17.50
C TRP A 411 -2.14 16.91 17.18
N THR A 412 -2.46 17.70 18.20
CA THR A 412 -2.57 19.17 18.09
C THR A 412 -1.34 19.82 18.71
N LYS A 413 -1.20 21.15 18.60
CA LYS A 413 -0.10 21.89 19.26
C LYS A 413 -0.03 21.63 20.77
N LEU A 414 -1.17 21.38 21.41
CA LEU A 414 -1.26 21.08 22.85
C LEU A 414 -1.18 19.59 23.16
N GLN A 415 -1.41 18.73 22.17
CA GLN A 415 -1.49 17.28 22.33
C GLN A 415 -0.47 16.55 21.45
N SER A 416 0.75 17.08 21.33
CA SER A 416 1.85 16.50 20.55
C SER A 416 3.09 16.40 21.43
N GLY A 417 2.99 15.58 22.46
CA GLY A 417 3.97 15.44 23.53
C GLY A 417 5.28 14.74 23.14
N GLY A 418 5.31 14.09 21.97
CA GLY A 418 6.46 13.33 21.50
C GLY A 418 6.68 12.03 22.28
N ASN A 419 7.90 11.48 22.27
CA ASN A 419 8.19 10.17 22.83
C ASN A 419 8.27 10.12 24.37
N TRP A 420 8.30 8.90 24.93
CA TRP A 420 8.24 8.62 26.37
C TRP A 420 9.37 9.24 27.22
N ALA A 421 10.50 9.60 26.61
CA ALA A 421 11.62 10.23 27.28
C ALA A 421 11.38 11.73 27.53
N LEU A 422 10.41 12.34 26.85
CA LEU A 422 10.08 13.75 26.98
C LEU A 422 9.12 14.00 28.16
N LYS A 423 9.26 15.17 28.79
CA LYS A 423 8.39 15.59 29.92
C LYS A 423 6.93 15.72 29.50
N SER A 424 6.69 16.12 28.25
CA SER A 424 5.38 16.34 27.65
C SER A 424 4.72 15.05 27.15
N TYR A 425 5.30 13.87 27.38
CA TYR A 425 4.74 12.60 26.90
C TYR A 425 3.26 12.39 27.30
N CYS A 426 2.87 12.81 28.50
CA CYS A 426 1.49 12.67 28.98
C CYS A 426 0.50 13.69 28.38
N ASP A 427 0.99 14.70 27.64
CA ASP A 427 0.14 15.61 26.87
C ASP A 427 -0.37 14.97 25.57
N ASN A 428 0.26 13.87 25.14
CA ASN A 428 -0.20 13.10 23.98
C ASN A 428 -1.66 12.63 24.15
N PRO A 429 -2.40 12.42 23.05
CA PRO A 429 -3.78 11.97 23.08
C PRO A 429 -3.92 10.65 23.84
N GLN A 430 -4.85 10.62 24.79
CA GLN A 430 -5.12 9.46 25.62
C GLN A 430 -6.54 8.94 25.40
N PHE A 431 -6.71 7.62 25.48
CA PHE A 431 -7.98 6.94 25.26
C PHE A 431 -8.23 5.92 26.36
N LYS A 432 -9.47 5.85 26.80
CA LYS A 432 -9.95 4.77 27.66
C LYS A 432 -10.29 3.57 26.78
N LEU A 433 -9.61 2.47 27.04
CA LEU A 433 -9.91 1.16 26.47
C LEU A 433 -10.71 0.36 27.51
N THR A 434 -11.95 0.01 27.19
CA THR A 434 -12.78 -0.85 28.04
C THR A 434 -12.83 -2.24 27.44
N ILE A 435 -12.52 -3.24 28.24
CA ILE A 435 -12.57 -4.65 27.87
C ILE A 435 -13.69 -5.30 28.66
N GLY A 436 -14.62 -5.92 27.94
CA GLY A 436 -15.77 -6.61 28.49
C GLY A 436 -15.44 -7.98 29.08
N PRO A 437 -16.45 -8.66 29.67
CA PRO A 437 -16.28 -9.98 30.24
C PRO A 437 -15.86 -10.99 29.17
N LYS A 438 -14.96 -11.88 29.58
CA LYS A 438 -14.50 -13.01 28.77
C LYS A 438 -15.67 -13.92 28.40
N LYS A 439 -15.86 -14.16 27.10
CA LYS A 439 -16.83 -15.14 26.59
C LYS A 439 -16.08 -16.37 26.07
N GLY A 440 -16.17 -17.48 26.78
CA GLY A 440 -15.58 -18.76 26.39
C GLY A 440 -14.32 -19.16 27.18
N THR A 441 -13.74 -20.30 26.81
CA THR A 441 -12.65 -20.97 27.56
C THR A 441 -11.23 -20.67 27.07
N GLY A 442 -11.06 -19.99 25.92
CA GLY A 442 -9.74 -19.62 25.36
C GLY A 442 -9.13 -18.35 25.96
N PRO A 443 -7.88 -17.97 25.64
CA PRO A 443 -7.27 -16.73 26.15
C PRO A 443 -8.02 -15.48 25.67
N GLN A 444 -8.06 -14.43 26.49
CA GLN A 444 -8.72 -13.17 26.11
C GLN A 444 -7.73 -12.32 25.31
N THR A 445 -8.01 -12.08 24.03
CA THR A 445 -7.09 -11.37 23.14
C THR A 445 -7.71 -10.08 22.63
N THR A 446 -6.94 -9.00 22.76
CA THR A 446 -7.28 -7.67 22.26
C THR A 446 -6.10 -7.12 21.46
N LYS A 447 -6.35 -6.67 20.24
CA LYS A 447 -5.36 -5.99 19.39
C LYS A 447 -5.75 -4.52 19.23
N LEU A 448 -4.76 -3.64 19.28
CA LEU A 448 -4.92 -2.24 18.89
C LEU A 448 -4.08 -1.95 17.66
N TYR A 449 -4.61 -1.14 16.75
CA TYR A 449 -3.90 -0.61 15.59
C TYR A 449 -4.05 0.90 15.56
N LEU A 450 -2.92 1.60 15.45
CA LEU A 450 -2.88 3.04 15.29
C LEU A 450 -2.42 3.37 13.88
N GLU A 451 -3.24 4.10 13.13
CA GLU A 451 -2.93 4.64 11.81
C GLU A 451 -2.84 6.16 11.85
N SER A 452 -1.94 6.74 11.04
CA SER A 452 -1.76 8.19 10.93
C SER A 452 -1.36 8.62 9.52
N ASP A 453 -1.75 9.83 9.13
CA ASP A 453 -1.33 10.48 7.88
C ASP A 453 0.07 11.12 7.96
N THR A 454 0.76 10.98 9.10
CA THR A 454 2.12 11.50 9.28
C THR A 454 3.21 10.57 8.75
N SER A 455 4.26 11.17 8.19
CA SER A 455 5.52 10.49 7.90
C SER A 455 6.36 10.22 9.16
N GLN A 456 6.04 10.91 10.27
CA GLN A 456 6.74 10.73 11.54
C GLN A 456 6.43 9.35 12.14
N PRO A 457 7.40 8.69 12.78
CA PRO A 457 7.14 7.42 13.46
C PRO A 457 6.15 7.60 14.64
N ILE A 458 5.20 6.68 14.77
CA ILE A 458 4.15 6.67 15.79
C ILE A 458 4.23 5.41 16.67
N ASN A 459 3.63 5.49 17.86
CA ASN A 459 3.58 4.40 18.85
C ASN A 459 2.28 4.46 19.68
N ALA A 460 1.75 3.29 20.02
CA ALA A 460 0.65 3.14 20.98
C ALA A 460 1.13 2.37 22.22
N THR A 461 0.89 2.94 23.40
CA THR A 461 1.23 2.34 24.70
C THR A 461 -0.02 2.14 25.55
N VAL A 462 -0.23 0.92 26.04
CA VAL A 462 -1.33 0.53 26.92
C VAL A 462 -0.84 0.47 28.36
N LEU A 463 -1.59 1.11 29.25
CA LEU A 463 -1.24 1.36 30.64
C LEU A 463 -2.34 0.89 31.60
N TRP A 464 -1.94 0.57 32.83
CA TRP A 464 -2.84 0.36 33.97
C TRP A 464 -3.36 1.69 34.55
N GLY A 465 -4.05 2.47 33.72
CA GLY A 465 -4.58 3.78 34.11
C GLY A 465 -6.01 3.77 34.66
N ARG A 466 -6.66 2.60 34.76
CA ARG A 466 -8.07 2.44 35.18
C ARG A 466 -9.04 3.35 34.39
N GLY A 467 -8.75 3.57 33.11
CA GLY A 467 -9.51 4.45 32.23
C GLY A 467 -9.47 5.94 32.61
N LYS A 468 -8.48 6.39 33.39
CA LYS A 468 -8.26 7.80 33.75
C LYS A 468 -7.16 8.43 32.91
N TYR A 469 -7.20 9.75 32.79
CA TYR A 469 -6.15 10.51 32.13
C TYR A 469 -4.87 10.47 32.98
N MET A 470 -3.77 10.00 32.40
CA MET A 470 -2.49 9.87 33.07
C MET A 470 -1.75 11.21 33.02
N GLN A 471 -1.41 11.77 34.18
CA GLN A 471 -0.52 12.93 34.28
C GLN A 471 0.96 12.53 34.37
N ILE A 472 1.21 11.34 34.93
CA ILE A 472 2.54 10.77 35.15
C ILE A 472 2.45 9.27 34.83
N VAL A 473 3.45 8.73 34.13
CA VAL A 473 3.47 7.31 33.71
C VAL A 473 4.78 6.64 34.13
N SER A 474 4.76 5.76 35.11
CA SER A 474 5.94 4.96 35.47
C SER A 474 6.07 3.72 34.59
N GLU A 475 7.24 3.08 34.57
CA GLU A 475 7.43 1.81 33.87
C GLU A 475 6.51 0.70 34.40
N LYS A 476 6.15 0.75 35.68
CA LYS A 476 5.25 -0.22 36.33
C LYS A 476 3.81 -0.09 35.84
N ASP A 477 3.44 1.07 35.31
CA ASP A 477 2.10 1.29 34.75
C ASP A 477 1.97 0.73 33.33
N VAL A 478 3.09 0.46 32.65
CA VAL A 478 3.11 0.00 31.26
C VAL A 478 2.78 -1.48 31.18
N ILE A 479 1.66 -1.79 30.52
CA ILE A 479 1.26 -3.17 30.23
C ILE A 479 1.97 -3.64 28.97
N LYS A 480 1.82 -2.88 27.89
CA LYS A 480 2.43 -3.20 26.60
C LYS A 480 2.51 -1.98 25.70
N SER A 481 3.51 -1.94 24.83
CA SER A 481 3.65 -0.95 23.76
C SER A 481 3.72 -1.66 22.41
N SER A 482 3.39 -0.94 21.33
CA SER A 482 3.61 -1.39 19.95
C SER A 482 5.09 -1.62 19.59
N GLY A 483 6.02 -1.33 20.52
CA GLY A 483 7.45 -1.58 20.37
C GLY A 483 8.18 -0.39 19.74
N LYS A 484 9.04 -0.64 18.75
CA LYS A 484 9.73 0.43 18.02
C LYS A 484 8.70 1.35 17.35
N TYR A 485 8.97 2.66 17.34
CA TYR A 485 8.16 3.59 16.59
C TYR A 485 8.19 3.24 15.09
N ARG A 486 7.03 3.28 14.43
CA ARG A 486 6.86 2.89 13.02
C ARG A 486 6.09 3.98 12.28
N THR A 487 6.38 4.18 11.00
CA THR A 487 5.68 5.18 10.17
C THR A 487 4.36 4.63 9.64
N GLY A 488 3.32 5.46 9.64
CA GLY A 488 2.01 5.20 9.05
C GLY A 488 1.10 4.29 9.88
N VAL A 489 1.59 3.12 10.32
CA VAL A 489 0.80 2.19 11.15
C VAL A 489 1.66 1.47 12.20
N CYS A 490 1.11 1.26 13.38
CA CYS A 490 1.67 0.36 14.40
C CYS A 490 0.57 -0.44 15.10
N GLY A 491 0.93 -1.58 15.68
CA GLY A 491 -0.03 -2.48 16.33
C GLY A 491 0.50 -3.05 17.65
N VAL A 492 -0.41 -3.32 18.58
CA VAL A 492 -0.11 -3.99 19.84
C VAL A 492 -1.13 -5.10 20.08
N GLU A 493 -0.65 -6.32 20.26
CA GLU A 493 -1.46 -7.49 20.61
C GLU A 493 -1.32 -7.80 22.10
N MET A 494 -2.42 -7.94 22.82
CA MET A 494 -2.43 -8.25 24.25
C MET A 494 -3.23 -9.52 24.47
N THR A 495 -2.63 -10.50 25.13
CA THR A 495 -3.23 -11.79 25.48
C THR A 495 -3.40 -11.87 26.99
N ASP A 496 -4.51 -12.45 27.43
CA ASP A 496 -4.89 -12.62 28.83
C ASP A 496 -4.99 -11.30 29.60
N LEU A 497 -5.49 -10.27 28.91
CA LEU A 497 -5.83 -9.01 29.54
C LEU A 497 -7.20 -9.11 30.21
N ASP A 498 -7.25 -8.92 31.51
CA ASP A 498 -8.46 -9.04 32.32
C ASP A 498 -9.57 -8.07 31.87
N GLN A 499 -10.81 -8.39 32.26
CA GLN A 499 -11.91 -7.44 32.14
C GLN A 499 -11.59 -6.18 32.96
N GLY A 500 -11.73 -5.01 32.35
CA GLY A 500 -11.46 -3.77 33.05
C GLY A 500 -11.32 -2.56 32.14
N GLU A 501 -10.82 -1.48 32.73
CA GLU A 501 -10.60 -0.21 32.07
C GLU A 501 -9.11 0.09 32.07
N TYR A 502 -8.60 0.42 30.89
CA TYR A 502 -7.20 0.69 30.64
C TYR A 502 -7.05 2.06 29.99
N THR A 503 -5.85 2.62 30.04
CA THR A 503 -5.53 3.88 29.37
C THR A 503 -4.53 3.62 28.27
N VAL A 504 -4.78 4.15 27.09
CA VAL A 504 -3.92 4.05 25.91
C VAL A 504 -3.39 5.43 25.58
N ILE A 505 -2.07 5.59 25.46
CA ILE A 505 -1.42 6.83 25.03
C ILE A 505 -0.89 6.64 23.61
N LEU A 506 -1.23 7.58 22.72
CA LEU A 506 -0.80 7.57 21.33
C LEU A 506 0.25 8.66 21.12
N SER A 507 1.46 8.29 20.73
CA SER A 507 2.59 9.23 20.67
C SER A 507 3.28 9.23 19.31
N THR A 508 3.78 10.39 18.93
CA THR A 508 4.76 10.57 17.84
C THR A 508 6.17 10.50 18.42
N TYR A 509 7.16 10.21 17.57
CA TYR A 509 8.55 10.20 18.02
C TYR A 509 9.04 11.60 18.42
N GLU A 510 8.74 12.60 17.59
CA GLU A 510 9.07 14.01 17.81
C GLU A 510 7.90 14.76 18.47
N GLN A 511 8.24 15.77 19.28
CA GLN A 511 7.26 16.70 19.85
C GLN A 511 6.77 17.67 18.77
N GLY A 512 5.54 18.17 18.89
CA GLY A 512 5.01 19.21 18.00
C GLY A 512 4.51 18.69 16.64
N THR A 513 4.58 17.39 16.38
CA THR A 513 4.00 16.78 15.17
C THR A 513 2.48 16.96 15.16
N LEU A 514 1.96 17.55 14.08
CA LEU A 514 0.52 17.74 13.86
C LEU A 514 0.05 16.76 12.80
N ALA A 515 -0.89 15.89 13.14
CA ALA A 515 -1.39 14.85 12.24
C ALA A 515 -2.71 14.27 12.71
N ASN A 516 -3.48 13.71 11.77
CA ASN A 516 -4.69 12.94 12.07
C ASN A 516 -4.32 11.50 12.37
N PHE A 517 -5.13 10.83 13.19
CA PHE A 517 -4.98 9.41 13.42
C PHE A 517 -6.32 8.71 13.64
N VAL A 518 -6.28 7.39 13.45
CA VAL A 518 -7.36 6.48 13.83
C VAL A 518 -6.79 5.37 14.69
N LEU A 519 -7.39 5.16 15.86
CA LEU A 519 -7.11 4.04 16.75
C LEU A 519 -8.22 3.00 16.59
N HIS A 520 -7.85 1.80 16.16
CA HIS A 520 -8.73 0.64 16.08
C HIS A 520 -8.43 -0.30 17.24
N ALA A 521 -9.48 -0.83 17.86
CA ALA A 521 -9.42 -1.91 18.84
C ALA A 521 -10.25 -3.08 18.33
N THR A 522 -9.67 -4.29 18.34
CA THR A 522 -10.37 -5.53 17.99
C THR A 522 -10.13 -6.58 19.08
N GLY A 523 -11.07 -7.47 19.30
CA GLY A 523 -10.88 -8.53 20.29
C GLY A 523 -11.97 -9.58 20.33
N ASN A 524 -11.67 -10.71 20.97
CA ASN A 524 -12.64 -11.80 21.16
C ASN A 524 -13.69 -11.52 22.25
N SER A 525 -13.57 -10.39 22.93
CA SER A 525 -14.52 -9.84 23.90
C SER A 525 -14.94 -8.43 23.48
N VAL A 526 -16.03 -7.92 24.05
CA VAL A 526 -16.50 -6.56 23.76
C VAL A 526 -15.38 -5.57 24.07
N VAL A 527 -15.00 -4.75 23.10
CA VAL A 527 -14.00 -3.69 23.26
C VAL A 527 -14.64 -2.35 22.96
N SER A 528 -14.30 -1.32 23.72
CA SER A 528 -14.70 0.06 23.41
C SER A 528 -13.57 1.06 23.65
N LEU A 529 -13.50 2.05 22.77
CA LEU A 529 -12.56 3.15 22.83
C LEU A 529 -13.32 4.45 23.10
N ARG A 530 -12.80 5.26 24.03
CA ARG A 530 -13.31 6.61 24.29
C ARG A 530 -12.15 7.56 24.51
N LYS A 531 -12.15 8.71 23.80
CA LYS A 531 -11.14 9.75 24.02
C LYS A 531 -11.22 10.27 25.46
N LEU A 532 -10.07 10.32 26.13
CA LEU A 532 -9.92 10.95 27.43
C LEU A 532 -9.59 12.43 27.24
N ILE A 533 -10.28 13.27 27.99
CA ILE A 533 -10.06 14.71 27.98
C ILE A 533 -9.10 15.01 29.13
N PRO A 534 -8.02 15.78 28.89
CA PRO A 534 -7.13 16.22 29.97
C PRO A 534 -7.93 16.94 31.06
N GLU A 535 -7.63 16.71 32.34
CA GLU A 535 -8.32 17.40 33.45
C GLU A 535 -8.20 18.93 33.35
N LYS A 536 -7.10 19.44 32.74
CA LYS A 536 -6.85 20.86 32.50
C LYS A 536 -7.66 21.47 31.36
N ALA A 537 -8.35 20.67 30.54
CA ALA A 537 -9.04 21.17 29.36
C ALA A 537 -10.22 22.06 29.75
N GLY A 538 -10.22 23.31 29.27
CA GLY A 538 -11.25 24.30 29.58
C GLY A 538 -11.11 24.99 30.94
N LEU A 539 -10.04 24.70 31.71
CA LEU A 539 -9.76 25.38 32.98
C LEU A 539 -8.97 26.69 32.76
N PHE A 540 -9.20 27.69 33.61
CA PHE A 540 -8.35 28.88 33.68
C PHE A 540 -6.97 28.48 34.17
N THR A 541 -5.94 28.88 33.41
CA THR A 541 -4.54 28.58 33.73
C THR A 541 -3.81 29.87 34.13
N ARG A 542 -3.21 29.88 35.31
CA ARG A 542 -2.29 30.93 35.77
C ARG A 542 -0.91 30.35 35.97
N SER A 543 0.08 30.86 35.25
CA SER A 543 1.48 30.43 35.36
C SER A 543 2.32 31.53 36.01
N ILE A 544 3.19 31.14 36.93
CA ILE A 544 4.21 32.01 37.53
C ILE A 544 5.58 31.34 37.47
N SER A 545 6.63 32.15 37.34
CA SER A 545 8.02 31.69 37.43
C SER A 545 8.62 32.18 38.74
N VAL A 546 9.16 31.26 39.54
CA VAL A 546 9.66 31.50 40.89
C VAL A 546 11.14 31.12 40.96
N LYS A 547 11.92 31.92 41.70
CA LYS A 547 13.34 31.66 41.94
C LYS A 547 13.57 31.23 43.38
N TRP A 548 14.46 30.26 43.58
CA TRP A 548 14.86 29.81 44.91
C TRP A 548 15.77 30.80 45.65
N ASN A 549 16.55 31.62 44.94
CA ASN A 549 17.45 32.65 45.50
C ASN A 549 18.32 32.16 46.69
N GLY A 550 18.81 30.91 46.65
CA GLY A 550 19.64 30.34 47.71
C GLY A 550 18.87 29.75 48.90
N SER A 551 17.53 29.77 48.87
CA SER A 551 16.66 29.17 49.89
C SER A 551 16.38 27.68 49.63
N SER A 552 16.00 26.95 50.68
CA SER A 552 15.44 25.59 50.60
C SER A 552 13.91 25.56 50.53
N GLN A 553 13.24 26.69 50.79
CA GLN A 553 11.77 26.82 50.71
C GLN A 553 11.38 28.11 49.97
N THR A 554 10.36 28.03 49.12
CA THR A 554 9.67 29.18 48.54
C THR A 554 8.17 29.05 48.80
N GLN A 555 7.50 30.18 48.92
CA GLN A 555 6.09 30.24 49.26
C GLN A 555 5.36 31.10 48.24
N THR A 556 4.11 30.78 47.96
CA THR A 556 3.26 31.53 47.04
C THR A 556 1.84 31.52 47.59
N LEU A 557 1.21 32.69 47.68
CA LEU A 557 -0.17 32.83 48.12
C LEU A 557 -1.11 32.69 46.94
N VAL A 558 -2.14 31.87 47.10
CA VAL A 558 -3.09 31.52 46.04
C VAL A 558 -4.51 31.59 46.59
N SER A 559 -5.42 32.26 45.85
CA SER A 559 -6.84 32.31 46.20
C SER A 559 -7.73 32.12 44.98
N VAL A 560 -8.96 31.67 45.24
CA VAL A 560 -10.01 31.48 44.22
C VAL A 560 -11.30 32.17 44.67
N PRO A 561 -12.08 32.76 43.75
CA PRO A 561 -13.29 33.51 44.09
C PRO A 561 -14.47 32.65 44.56
N ARG A 562 -14.44 31.34 44.31
CA ARG A 562 -15.46 30.39 44.79
C ARG A 562 -14.85 29.01 44.91
N LYS A 563 -15.49 28.15 45.71
CA LYS A 563 -15.04 26.79 45.95
C LYS A 563 -14.78 26.06 44.63
N SER A 564 -13.52 25.67 44.41
CA SER A 564 -13.05 25.09 43.15
C SER A 564 -11.94 24.08 43.39
N LYS A 565 -11.91 23.04 42.57
CA LYS A 565 -10.79 22.10 42.50
C LYS A 565 -9.63 22.77 41.77
N VAL A 566 -8.47 22.86 42.41
CA VAL A 566 -7.25 23.46 41.86
C VAL A 566 -6.21 22.39 41.62
N LEU A 567 -5.75 22.30 40.38
CA LEU A 567 -4.62 21.49 39.94
C LEU A 567 -3.37 22.37 39.90
N ILE A 568 -2.30 21.94 40.56
CA ILE A 568 -1.03 22.65 40.67
C ILE A 568 0.05 21.80 40.02
N GLU A 569 0.69 22.32 38.99
CA GLU A 569 1.83 21.69 38.32
C GLU A 569 3.11 22.47 38.62
N LEU A 570 4.13 21.77 39.11
CA LEU A 570 5.45 22.32 39.32
C LEU A 570 6.43 21.72 38.33
N SER A 571 7.13 22.56 37.57
CA SER A 571 8.15 22.13 36.62
C SER A 571 9.45 22.90 36.80
N LEU A 572 10.58 22.20 36.80
CA LEU A 572 11.90 22.83 36.78
C LEU A 572 12.15 23.46 35.40
N ASP A 573 12.61 24.71 35.39
CA ASP A 573 12.94 25.46 34.18
C ASP A 573 14.16 24.84 33.50
N ALA A 574 14.04 24.49 32.22
CA ALA A 574 15.07 23.74 31.49
C ALA A 574 16.35 24.56 31.25
N ASP A 575 16.21 25.89 31.19
CA ASP A 575 17.31 26.83 30.97
C ASP A 575 17.91 27.35 32.29
N SER A 576 17.42 26.88 33.43
CA SER A 576 17.91 27.29 34.74
C SER A 576 18.96 26.31 35.26
N GLU A 577 20.22 26.75 35.35
CA GLU A 577 21.24 26.07 36.14
C GLU A 577 20.83 26.05 37.61
N CYS A 578 20.35 24.90 38.07
CA CYS A 578 20.13 24.66 39.49
C CYS A 578 21.47 24.34 40.13
N THR A 579 21.84 25.02 41.21
CA THR A 579 23.09 24.78 41.93
C THR A 579 22.84 24.73 43.43
N PRO A 580 23.50 23.84 44.19
CA PRO A 580 23.53 23.93 45.66
C PRO A 580 24.27 25.20 46.10
N SER A 581 23.88 25.78 47.23
CA SER A 581 24.56 26.96 47.81
C SER A 581 26.03 26.70 48.20
N SER A 582 26.46 25.44 48.26
CA SER A 582 27.83 25.01 48.58
C SER A 582 28.80 24.99 47.39
N VAL A 583 28.32 25.25 46.16
CA VAL A 583 29.15 25.19 44.93
C VAL A 583 29.26 26.59 44.30
N THR A 584 30.48 27.11 44.16
CA THR A 584 30.76 28.34 43.40
C THR A 584 30.58 28.09 41.90
N PRO A 585 29.79 28.90 41.16
CA PRO A 585 29.56 28.67 39.75
C PRO A 585 30.83 28.92 38.94
N ASP A 586 31.41 27.85 38.39
CA ASP A 586 32.52 27.94 37.45
C ASP A 586 31.97 28.28 36.05
N LYS A 587 32.31 29.46 35.52
CA LYS A 587 31.73 30.04 34.29
C LYS A 587 32.13 29.33 32.99
N SER A 588 32.73 28.14 33.09
CA SER A 588 33.24 27.37 31.94
C SER A 588 32.69 25.94 31.85
N ALA A 589 31.79 25.53 32.75
CA ALA A 589 31.19 24.19 32.74
C ALA A 589 29.86 24.17 31.96
N SER A 590 29.67 23.13 31.13
CA SER A 590 28.39 22.78 30.50
C SER A 590 27.26 22.68 31.54
N PRO A 591 25.97 22.93 31.16
CA PRO A 591 24.85 22.93 32.10
C PRO A 591 24.85 21.69 32.97
N SER A 592 24.97 21.89 34.29
CA SER A 592 25.11 20.79 35.24
C SER A 592 23.90 19.85 35.17
N SER A 593 24.13 18.54 35.15
CA SER A 593 23.10 17.49 35.19
C SER A 593 22.35 17.40 36.53
N TYR A 594 22.63 18.32 37.45
CA TYR A 594 22.08 18.35 38.80
C TYR A 594 20.59 18.70 38.79
N ARG A 595 19.78 17.88 39.48
CA ARG A 595 18.34 18.07 39.66
C ARG A 595 18.03 18.06 41.15
N PRO A 596 17.48 19.15 41.71
CA PRO A 596 17.14 19.18 43.13
C PRO A 596 15.99 18.20 43.41
N HIS A 597 16.10 17.51 44.53
CA HIS A 597 14.99 16.76 45.12
C HIS A 597 13.98 17.76 45.70
N ILE A 598 12.76 17.74 45.17
CA ILE A 598 11.74 18.76 45.41
C ILE A 598 10.42 18.14 45.87
N ARG A 599 9.65 18.93 46.63
CA ARG A 599 8.31 18.59 47.12
C ARG A 599 7.39 19.81 46.99
N LEU A 600 6.12 19.55 46.70
CA LEU A 600 5.07 20.57 46.62
C LEU A 600 4.03 20.33 47.72
N GLY A 601 3.71 21.38 48.48
CA GLY A 601 2.72 21.34 49.56
C GLY A 601 1.73 22.51 49.48
N VAL A 602 0.54 22.31 50.03
CA VAL A 602 -0.52 23.33 50.11
C VAL A 602 -1.07 23.37 51.53
N TYR A 603 -1.14 24.57 52.08
CA TYR A 603 -1.60 24.84 53.45
C TYR A 603 -2.66 25.94 53.45
N ASP A 604 -3.62 25.87 54.38
CA ASP A 604 -4.53 27.00 54.63
C ASP A 604 -3.75 28.08 55.38
N GLN A 605 -3.72 29.32 54.88
CA GLN A 605 -2.93 30.40 55.50
C GLN A 605 -3.34 30.67 56.96
N TYR A 606 -4.63 30.52 57.27
CA TYR A 606 -5.17 30.88 58.59
C TYR A 606 -5.18 29.71 59.56
N ALA A 607 -5.38 28.49 59.06
CA ALA A 607 -5.41 27.30 59.92
C ALA A 607 -4.03 26.67 60.13
N GLY A 608 -3.06 26.89 59.22
CA GLY A 608 -1.75 26.22 59.24
C GLY A 608 -1.83 24.70 59.02
N ILE A 609 -3.01 24.21 58.63
CA ILE A 609 -3.28 22.78 58.41
C ILE A 609 -2.86 22.43 56.97
N PRO A 610 -2.07 21.36 56.75
CA PRO A 610 -1.77 20.87 55.41
C PRO A 610 -3.05 20.37 54.74
N LEU A 611 -3.35 20.89 53.55
CA LEU A 611 -4.46 20.39 52.73
C LEU A 611 -4.01 19.19 51.90
N ALA A 612 -2.85 19.28 51.28
CA ALA A 612 -2.31 18.25 50.40
C ALA A 612 -0.82 18.50 50.16
N ASP A 613 -0.06 17.43 49.95
CA ASP A 613 1.33 17.50 49.51
C ASP A 613 1.67 16.30 48.62
N THR A 614 2.80 16.38 47.91
CA THR A 614 3.24 15.33 46.98
C THR A 614 3.92 14.13 47.64
N GLY A 615 4.02 14.08 48.98
CA GLY A 615 4.72 13.03 49.72
C GLY A 615 6.23 13.28 49.79
N ASP A 616 7.03 12.26 49.45
CA ASP A 616 8.49 12.31 49.53
C ASP A 616 9.11 13.29 48.52
N PHE A 617 10.38 13.66 48.74
CA PHE A 617 11.10 14.53 47.82
C PHE A 617 11.53 13.78 46.55
N GLU A 618 11.07 14.24 45.38
CA GLU A 618 11.35 13.61 44.09
C GLU A 618 12.34 14.42 43.24
N ASN A 619 13.19 13.76 42.46
CA ASN A 619 14.18 14.39 41.55
C ASN A 619 13.90 14.09 40.06
N GLN A 620 12.65 13.76 39.73
CA GLN A 620 12.28 13.32 38.39
C GLN A 620 12.32 14.45 37.36
N PRO A 621 12.55 14.14 36.07
CA PRO A 621 12.49 15.15 35.03
C PRO A 621 11.10 15.73 34.81
N ARG A 622 10.05 15.07 35.27
CA ARG A 622 8.66 15.40 34.97
C ARG A 622 8.07 16.39 35.98
N PRO A 623 7.00 17.11 35.63
CA PRO A 623 6.34 18.01 36.57
C PRO A 623 5.78 17.24 37.78
N LEU A 624 5.93 17.81 38.97
CA LEU A 624 5.20 17.38 40.16
C LEU A 624 3.78 17.93 40.08
N VAL A 625 2.78 17.09 40.31
CA VAL A 625 1.37 17.46 40.16
C VAL A 625 0.65 17.22 41.48
N LEU A 626 -0.07 18.23 41.95
CA LEU A 626 -0.88 18.18 43.16
C LEU A 626 -2.28 18.70 42.88
N THR A 627 -3.29 18.03 43.41
CA THR A 627 -4.70 18.40 43.19
C THR A 627 -5.42 18.50 44.52
N THR A 628 -6.07 19.63 44.77
CA THR A 628 -6.80 19.85 46.03
C THR A 628 -7.97 20.82 45.85
N ASN A 629 -8.88 20.89 46.83
CA ASN A 629 -10.04 21.77 46.78
C ASN A 629 -9.77 23.05 47.59
N PHE A 630 -9.93 24.20 46.95
CA PHE A 630 -9.86 25.49 47.61
C PHE A 630 -11.28 25.98 47.88
N GLU A 631 -11.52 26.50 49.08
CA GLU A 631 -12.74 27.24 49.41
C GLU A 631 -12.67 28.66 48.82
N GLY A 632 -13.82 29.24 48.52
CA GLY A 632 -13.91 30.60 47.99
C GLY A 632 -13.40 31.64 48.97
N ASP A 633 -12.72 32.66 48.45
CA ASP A 633 -12.23 33.85 49.17
C ASP A 633 -11.26 33.54 50.34
N ARG A 634 -10.76 32.31 50.40
CA ARG A 634 -9.66 31.92 51.28
C ARG A 634 -8.32 32.01 50.56
N VAL A 635 -7.28 32.24 51.35
CA VAL A 635 -5.91 32.29 50.86
C VAL A 635 -5.18 31.03 51.31
N TYR A 636 -4.56 30.39 50.34
CA TYR A 636 -3.81 29.16 50.51
C TYR A 636 -2.33 29.43 50.25
N LEU A 637 -1.49 28.82 51.07
CA LEU A 637 -0.04 28.89 50.95
C LEU A 637 0.44 27.67 50.18
N VAL A 638 0.99 27.89 48.99
CA VAL A 638 1.63 26.87 48.18
C VAL A 638 3.12 26.93 48.45
N THR A 639 3.65 25.88 49.06
CA THR A 639 5.07 25.78 49.39
C THR A 639 5.75 24.86 48.40
N VAL A 640 6.91 25.29 47.93
CA VAL A 640 7.83 24.42 47.23
C VAL A 640 9.05 24.28 48.11
N GLU A 641 9.45 23.04 48.36
CA GLU A 641 10.60 22.68 49.18
C GLU A 641 11.64 21.94 48.34
N ARG A 642 12.92 22.17 48.63
CA ARG A 642 14.06 21.40 48.12
C ARG A 642 14.91 20.92 49.30
N MET A 643 15.49 19.72 49.19
CA MET A 643 16.24 19.11 50.31
C MET A 643 17.47 19.91 50.74
N GLU A 644 18.08 20.66 49.83
CA GLU A 644 19.30 21.44 50.09
C GLU A 644 19.11 22.89 49.62
N CYS A 645 19.70 23.87 50.31
CA CYS A 645 19.64 25.26 49.87
C CYS A 645 20.33 25.45 48.51
N GLY A 646 19.78 26.32 47.65
CA GLY A 646 20.46 26.65 46.41
C GLY A 646 19.70 27.54 45.45
N ASN A 647 20.30 27.78 44.30
CA ASN A 647 19.74 28.59 43.23
C ASN A 647 19.02 27.71 42.20
N GLY A 648 18.13 28.34 41.43
CA GLY A 648 17.34 27.70 40.38
C GLY A 648 16.01 28.43 40.17
N LYS A 649 15.40 28.18 39.01
CA LYS A 649 14.05 28.65 38.66
C LYS A 649 13.13 27.46 38.42
N PHE A 650 11.88 27.64 38.80
CA PHE A 650 10.82 26.68 38.52
C PHE A 650 9.55 27.44 38.14
N ASN A 651 8.66 26.77 37.43
CA ASN A 651 7.38 27.31 37.03
C ASN A 651 6.27 26.57 37.78
N LEU A 652 5.36 27.34 38.38
CA LEU A 652 4.12 26.86 38.96
C LEU A 652 2.97 27.22 38.02
N GLN A 653 2.18 26.22 37.64
CA GLN A 653 0.95 26.41 36.89
C GLN A 653 -0.25 26.00 37.76
N PHE A 654 -1.23 26.88 37.84
CA PHE A 654 -2.48 26.66 38.56
C PHE A 654 -3.61 26.55 37.55
N HIS A 655 -4.36 25.44 37.59
CA HIS A 655 -5.53 25.21 36.75
C HIS A 655 -6.79 25.07 37.61
N SER A 656 -7.83 25.84 37.30
CA SER A 656 -9.09 25.85 38.04
C SER A 656 -10.26 26.25 37.15
N GLU A 657 -11.49 25.88 37.52
CA GLU A 657 -12.73 26.29 36.83
C GLU A 657 -12.99 27.81 36.93
N VAL A 658 -12.25 28.49 37.80
CA VAL A 658 -12.31 29.93 38.01
C VAL A 658 -10.93 30.56 37.95
N PRO A 659 -10.83 31.87 37.66
CA PRO A 659 -9.57 32.58 37.70
C PRO A 659 -8.86 32.41 39.04
N VAL A 660 -7.57 32.04 38.97
CA VAL A 660 -6.71 31.87 40.15
C VAL A 660 -5.93 33.16 40.37
N SER A 661 -6.08 33.75 41.55
CA SER A 661 -5.28 34.89 41.99
C SER A 661 -4.02 34.38 42.67
N VAL A 662 -2.87 34.84 42.21
CA VAL A 662 -1.56 34.40 42.69
C VAL A 662 -0.74 35.62 43.10
N THR A 663 -0.24 35.63 44.33
CA THR A 663 0.61 36.69 44.88
C THR A 663 1.86 36.04 45.48
N GLN A 664 3.02 36.57 45.12
CA GLN A 664 4.32 35.99 45.46
C GLN A 664 4.91 36.63 46.70
#